data_AF-A0AAD7N6R2-F1
#
_entry.id   AF-A0AAD7N6R2-F1
#
_cell.length_a   1.000
_cell.length_b   1.000
_cell.length_c   1.000
_cell.angle_alpha   90.00
_cell.angle_beta   90.00
_cell.angle_gamma   90.00
#
_symmetry.space_group_name_H-M   'P 1'
#
loop_
_entity.id
_entity.type
_entity.pdbx_description
1 polymer ?
#
loop_
_entity_poly.entity_id
_entity_poly.type
_entity_poly.pdbx_seq_one_letter_code
_entity_poly.pdbx_strand_id
1 'polypeptide(L)'
;MSPRRRGQAVDVALDIATPVLEFAGDALGLVPVPGLPLVATGLSVLLDGVKKARVNDGVRRAFIAEIMALDEVLVKMAKETRAAVDDVEVDGRTKKALVDGVAKDLQSRVETLLGTIVELRERIKGLKGRSGFLGVLKGTIYSSRNAATLSDMKDTLASAIRVFKIQGQMSIENILIGVIQDAKNIAQALTDAEAQKVLDSIPRAAAGYRCVDELKGEFLDGTRRELFEELTLWSAGDSPWDTRQRFYFISGGAGLGKSSIAHELCKRLDAPKSEPALGASFFFVRGSGDLESTRLVFSSLAHQLALSQPILRPSIIRATREYLNRGDRQQMKYVFEELLKQPLVDALIHPPKPVVIVIDGLDECKERELVPDLVKFLLELLQVLPWVRVFVTSRPEPHILSVITSAAADAVAIVYHRRLEDTLDKWGDDIKCYLEGTISRMAPYADFVRHQPRFLERLVNRAGGIFIFARLAVGFLDSYRDHPSPQEQFELLLSPGGEGLSPLDALYLQILRSAFPDSDASRHAHLLSFLTIIALQFRPQVPEAMALFVMGLSTHDIVWMTDRLRSALLVDNKGNVVPLHATFREFLLDPKRCIDPLYHINPSKGHAQLASTCMTAMTLENISDYLTGDSDTPAYKYADYTTGNWWFHLCYAEFSEQLKHQFMCFPASYIPVHMRSGSHRGAEQIVNARIVQCIKVRVQFCHHSPLVYLHFFYK
;
A
#
# COMPACT_ATOMS: atom_id res chain seq x y z
N MET A 1 -87.59 -0.76 -24.72
CA MET A 1 -86.96 -0.33 -26.00
C MET A 1 -87.08 -1.45 -27.01
N SER A 2 -87.52 -1.18 -28.24
CA SER A 2 -87.64 -2.20 -29.28
C SER A 2 -86.26 -2.78 -29.66
N PRO A 3 -86.18 -4.05 -30.13
CA PRO A 3 -84.92 -4.69 -30.54
C PRO A 3 -84.12 -3.87 -31.56
N ARG A 4 -84.80 -3.15 -32.46
CA ARG A 4 -84.18 -2.25 -33.45
C ARG A 4 -83.45 -1.05 -32.83
N ARG A 5 -83.92 -0.49 -31.72
CA ARG A 5 -83.25 0.63 -31.01
C ARG A 5 -82.05 0.18 -30.17
N ARG A 6 -81.99 -1.11 -29.76
CA ARG A 6 -80.82 -1.67 -29.04
C ARG A 6 -79.66 -1.99 -29.98
N GLY A 7 -79.92 -2.54 -31.17
CA GLY A 7 -78.90 -2.76 -32.19
C GLY A 7 -78.24 -1.46 -32.66
N GLN A 8 -79.04 -0.41 -32.93
CA GLN A 8 -78.52 0.91 -33.33
C GLN A 8 -77.60 1.57 -32.29
N ALA A 9 -77.87 1.42 -30.99
CA ALA A 9 -77.02 1.99 -29.94
C ALA A 9 -75.67 1.26 -29.81
N VAL A 10 -75.64 -0.04 -30.14
CA VAL A 10 -74.40 -0.84 -30.15
C VAL A 10 -73.56 -0.53 -31.38
N ASP A 11 -74.19 -0.37 -32.55
CA ASP A 11 -73.51 0.03 -33.78
C ASP A 11 -72.91 1.45 -33.67
N VAL A 12 -73.60 2.39 -33.00
CA VAL A 12 -73.07 3.73 -32.69
C VAL A 12 -71.89 3.69 -31.72
N ALA A 13 -71.94 2.87 -30.66
CA ALA A 13 -70.81 2.70 -29.73
C ALA A 13 -69.59 2.06 -30.42
N LEU A 14 -69.83 1.16 -31.37
CA LEU A 14 -68.81 0.51 -32.20
C LEU A 14 -68.15 1.48 -33.18
N ASP A 15 -68.90 2.42 -33.74
CA ASP A 15 -68.37 3.44 -34.67
C ASP A 15 -67.61 4.56 -33.95
N ILE A 16 -67.86 4.78 -32.66
CA ILE A 16 -67.10 5.69 -31.79
C ILE A 16 -65.80 5.05 -31.27
N ALA A 17 -65.78 3.73 -31.05
CA ALA A 17 -64.62 3.03 -30.50
C ALA A 17 -63.44 2.90 -31.49
N THR A 18 -63.71 2.85 -32.80
CA THR A 18 -62.65 2.68 -33.83
C THR A 18 -61.73 3.91 -33.95
N PRO A 19 -62.24 5.16 -34.05
CA PRO A 19 -61.39 6.36 -34.08
C PRO A 19 -60.61 6.60 -32.78
N VAL A 20 -61.16 6.18 -31.63
CA VAL A 20 -60.52 6.33 -30.31
C VAL A 20 -59.28 5.43 -30.20
N LEU A 21 -59.35 4.19 -30.70
CA LEU A 21 -58.22 3.25 -30.73
C LEU A 21 -57.14 3.68 -31.73
N GLU A 22 -57.51 4.31 -32.85
CA GLU A 22 -56.56 4.89 -33.81
C GLU A 22 -55.80 6.09 -33.20
N PHE A 23 -56.51 6.99 -32.53
CA PHE A 23 -55.91 8.13 -31.81
C PHE A 23 -55.02 7.68 -30.63
N ALA A 24 -55.42 6.64 -29.89
CA ALA A 24 -54.59 6.03 -28.86
C ALA A 24 -53.32 5.40 -29.47
N GLY A 25 -53.40 4.79 -30.65
CA GLY A 25 -52.24 4.25 -31.38
C GLY A 25 -51.16 5.31 -31.68
N ASP A 26 -51.57 6.50 -32.12
CA ASP A 26 -50.67 7.63 -32.40
C ASP A 26 -50.04 8.19 -31.11
N ALA A 27 -50.82 8.28 -30.02
CA ALA A 27 -50.33 8.72 -28.72
C ALA A 27 -49.34 7.74 -28.07
N LEU A 28 -49.52 6.43 -28.32
CA LEU A 28 -48.66 5.35 -27.83
C LEU A 28 -47.35 5.21 -28.63
N GLY A 29 -47.29 5.71 -29.88
CA GLY A 29 -46.08 5.76 -30.71
C GLY A 29 -44.99 6.72 -30.20
N LEU A 30 -45.33 7.61 -29.26
CA LEU A 30 -44.41 8.57 -28.63
C LEU A 30 -43.68 7.98 -27.40
N VAL A 31 -43.96 6.73 -27.02
CA VAL A 31 -43.33 6.00 -25.91
C VAL A 31 -42.29 5.03 -26.48
N PRO A 32 -41.07 4.92 -25.92
CA PRO A 32 -39.98 4.12 -26.50
C PRO A 32 -40.14 2.61 -26.22
N VAL A 33 -41.32 2.04 -26.48
CA VAL A 33 -41.62 0.61 -26.26
C VAL A 33 -42.04 -0.02 -27.59
N PRO A 34 -41.18 -0.88 -28.19
CA PRO A 34 -41.48 -1.56 -29.44
C PRO A 34 -42.76 -2.42 -29.36
N GLY A 35 -43.61 -2.34 -30.39
CA GLY A 35 -44.80 -3.21 -30.52
C GLY A 35 -46.10 -2.69 -29.90
N LEU A 36 -46.06 -1.61 -29.11
CA LEU A 36 -47.27 -1.02 -28.49
C LEU A 36 -48.27 -0.46 -29.54
N PRO A 37 -47.86 0.17 -30.66
CA PRO A 37 -48.78 0.56 -31.73
C PRO A 37 -49.44 -0.64 -32.45
N LEU A 38 -48.77 -1.81 -32.45
CA LEU A 38 -49.30 -3.05 -33.04
C LEU A 38 -50.43 -3.62 -32.19
N VAL A 39 -50.44 -3.36 -30.87
CA VAL A 39 -51.53 -3.74 -29.95
C VAL A 39 -52.80 -2.99 -30.31
N ALA A 40 -52.73 -1.66 -30.47
CA ALA A 40 -53.86 -0.82 -30.87
C ALA A 40 -54.41 -1.24 -32.24
N THR A 41 -53.52 -1.49 -33.20
CA THR A 41 -53.89 -2.01 -34.53
C THR A 41 -54.59 -3.37 -34.44
N GLY A 42 -54.08 -4.27 -33.61
CA GLY A 42 -54.66 -5.59 -33.37
C GLY A 42 -56.05 -5.53 -32.73
N LEU A 43 -56.25 -4.64 -31.76
CA LEU A 43 -57.55 -4.42 -31.09
C LEU A 43 -58.60 -3.82 -32.04
N SER A 44 -58.20 -2.89 -32.92
CA SER A 44 -59.10 -2.35 -33.96
C SER A 44 -59.60 -3.44 -34.92
N VAL A 45 -58.73 -4.39 -35.28
CA VAL A 45 -59.11 -5.54 -36.13
C VAL A 45 -60.02 -6.52 -35.38
N LEU A 46 -59.78 -6.76 -34.09
CA LEU A 46 -60.68 -7.56 -33.26
C LEU A 46 -62.07 -6.92 -33.16
N LEU A 47 -62.12 -5.60 -32.98
CA LEU A 47 -63.35 -4.81 -32.88
C LEU A 47 -64.17 -4.91 -34.17
N ASP A 48 -63.55 -4.76 -35.35
CA ASP A 48 -64.20 -4.93 -36.66
C ASP A 48 -64.71 -6.38 -36.89
N GLY A 49 -63.97 -7.37 -36.40
CA GLY A 49 -64.40 -8.77 -36.40
C GLY A 49 -65.64 -9.03 -35.54
N VAL A 50 -65.72 -8.40 -34.36
CA VAL A 50 -66.91 -8.44 -33.49
C VAL A 50 -68.11 -7.69 -34.10
N LYS A 51 -67.88 -6.57 -34.83
CA LYS A 51 -68.94 -5.86 -35.60
C LYS A 51 -69.64 -6.82 -36.57
N LYS A 52 -68.87 -7.67 -37.27
CA LYS A 52 -69.35 -8.58 -38.32
C LYS A 52 -70.02 -9.87 -37.83
N ALA A 53 -69.85 -10.28 -36.57
CA ALA A 53 -70.30 -11.58 -36.05
C ALA A 53 -71.75 -11.57 -35.48
N ARG A 54 -72.74 -12.24 -36.10
CA ARG A 54 -74.17 -12.28 -35.63
C ARG A 54 -74.31 -12.95 -34.23
N VAL A 55 -74.38 -12.14 -33.16
CA VAL A 55 -74.47 -12.54 -31.74
C VAL A 55 -75.40 -11.57 -30.98
N ASN A 56 -75.97 -11.95 -29.82
CA ASN A 56 -76.79 -11.08 -28.97
C ASN A 56 -76.06 -9.77 -28.55
N ASP A 57 -76.78 -8.64 -28.63
CA ASP A 57 -76.30 -7.28 -28.30
C ASP A 57 -75.72 -7.11 -26.89
N GLY A 58 -76.06 -8.00 -25.95
CA GLY A 58 -75.51 -8.01 -24.59
C GLY A 58 -74.05 -8.47 -24.54
N VAL A 59 -73.71 -9.54 -25.27
CA VAL A 59 -72.36 -10.15 -25.24
C VAL A 59 -71.38 -9.30 -26.05
N ARG A 60 -71.83 -8.70 -27.17
CA ARG A 60 -71.04 -7.72 -27.93
C ARG A 60 -70.66 -6.49 -27.09
N ARG A 61 -71.62 -5.90 -26.36
CA ARG A 61 -71.36 -4.76 -25.47
C ARG A 61 -70.39 -5.09 -24.35
N ALA A 62 -70.52 -6.27 -23.75
CA ALA A 62 -69.60 -6.72 -22.70
C ALA A 62 -68.16 -6.88 -23.24
N PHE A 63 -67.98 -7.37 -24.47
CA PHE A 63 -66.66 -7.50 -25.09
C PHE A 63 -66.05 -6.14 -25.46
N ILE A 64 -66.87 -5.21 -25.99
CA ILE A 64 -66.43 -3.84 -26.31
C ILE A 64 -66.00 -3.08 -25.04
N ALA A 65 -66.73 -3.25 -23.94
CA ALA A 65 -66.38 -2.63 -22.66
C ALA A 65 -64.99 -3.07 -22.16
N GLU A 66 -64.61 -4.35 -22.36
CA GLU A 66 -63.27 -4.83 -21.98
C GLU A 66 -62.17 -4.30 -22.92
N ILE A 67 -62.45 -4.12 -24.21
CA ILE A 67 -61.49 -3.50 -25.15
C ILE A 67 -61.26 -2.03 -24.78
N MET A 68 -62.31 -1.29 -24.44
CA MET A 68 -62.19 0.10 -23.99
C MET A 68 -61.50 0.21 -22.63
N ALA A 69 -61.73 -0.74 -21.71
CA ALA A 69 -61.01 -0.80 -20.44
C ALA A 69 -59.51 -1.09 -20.63
N LEU A 70 -59.14 -1.93 -21.61
CA LEU A 70 -57.75 -2.16 -21.96
C LEU A 70 -57.09 -0.91 -22.54
N ASP A 71 -57.78 -0.18 -23.43
CA ASP A 71 -57.30 1.08 -24.00
C ASP A 71 -57.02 2.14 -22.92
N GLU A 72 -57.96 2.32 -21.99
CA GLU A 72 -57.80 3.24 -20.87
C GLU A 72 -56.60 2.87 -19.97
N VAL A 73 -56.41 1.58 -19.70
CA VAL A 73 -55.27 1.08 -18.92
C VAL A 73 -53.94 1.32 -19.66
N LEU A 74 -53.90 1.12 -20.98
CA LEU A 74 -52.70 1.34 -21.80
C LEU A 74 -52.32 2.82 -21.86
N VAL A 75 -53.29 3.71 -22.08
CA VAL A 75 -53.08 5.17 -22.14
C VAL A 75 -52.67 5.72 -20.78
N LYS A 76 -53.29 5.25 -19.69
CA LYS A 76 -52.95 5.69 -18.33
C LYS A 76 -51.53 5.27 -17.94
N MET A 77 -51.17 4.01 -18.19
CA MET A 77 -49.84 3.48 -17.93
C MET A 77 -48.77 4.20 -18.77
N ALA A 78 -49.03 4.51 -20.04
CA ALA A 78 -48.11 5.27 -20.88
C ALA A 78 -47.80 6.68 -20.32
N LYS A 79 -48.80 7.34 -19.72
CA LYS A 79 -48.64 8.64 -19.05
C LYS A 79 -47.91 8.53 -17.71
N GLU A 80 -48.24 7.52 -16.90
CA GLU A 80 -47.62 7.29 -15.60
C GLU A 80 -46.14 6.91 -15.73
N THR A 81 -45.78 6.06 -16.70
CA THR A 81 -44.37 5.71 -16.98
C THR A 81 -43.56 6.94 -17.41
N ARG A 82 -44.14 7.83 -18.23
CA ARG A 82 -43.46 9.07 -18.65
C ARG A 82 -43.25 10.02 -17.49
N ALA A 83 -44.28 10.23 -16.66
CA ALA A 83 -44.18 11.09 -15.48
C ALA A 83 -43.16 10.56 -14.47
N ALA A 84 -43.13 9.25 -14.21
CA ALA A 84 -42.17 8.64 -13.30
C ALA A 84 -40.71 8.72 -13.79
N VAL A 85 -40.46 8.77 -15.10
CA VAL A 85 -39.12 8.96 -15.68
C VAL A 85 -38.67 10.42 -15.63
N ASP A 86 -39.60 11.37 -15.68
CA ASP A 86 -39.30 12.80 -15.63
C ASP A 86 -39.07 13.31 -14.20
N ASP A 87 -39.68 12.69 -13.18
CA ASP A 87 -39.62 13.12 -11.77
C ASP A 87 -38.37 12.62 -10.99
N VAL A 88 -37.52 11.79 -11.62
CA VAL A 88 -36.33 11.19 -11.00
C VAL A 88 -35.08 12.02 -11.32
N GLU A 89 -34.57 12.76 -10.33
CA GLU A 89 -33.31 13.56 -10.41
C GLU A 89 -32.06 12.68 -10.23
N VAL A 90 -31.56 12.08 -11.33
CA VAL A 90 -30.32 11.25 -11.34
C VAL A 90 -29.50 11.55 -12.60
N ASP A 91 -28.17 11.31 -12.57
CA ASP A 91 -27.25 11.49 -13.71
C ASP A 91 -27.74 10.81 -15.01
N GLY A 92 -27.40 11.41 -16.16
CA GLY A 92 -27.92 11.05 -17.47
C GLY A 92 -27.61 9.62 -17.93
N ARG A 93 -26.53 8.99 -17.41
CA ARG A 93 -26.22 7.58 -17.70
C ARG A 93 -27.15 6.62 -16.95
N THR A 94 -27.43 6.90 -15.69
CA THR A 94 -28.35 6.11 -14.85
C THR A 94 -29.79 6.26 -15.34
N LYS A 95 -30.17 7.48 -15.77
CA LYS A 95 -31.48 7.73 -16.40
C LYS A 95 -31.68 6.92 -17.69
N LYS A 96 -30.63 6.74 -18.49
CA LYS A 96 -30.69 5.91 -19.72
C LYS A 96 -30.84 4.41 -19.43
N ALA A 97 -30.09 3.88 -18.47
CA ALA A 97 -30.19 2.47 -18.06
C ALA A 97 -31.56 2.13 -17.44
N LEU A 98 -32.13 3.07 -16.66
CA LEU A 98 -33.49 2.99 -16.13
C LEU A 98 -34.52 2.85 -17.26
N VAL A 99 -34.44 3.72 -18.27
CA VAL A 99 -35.34 3.72 -19.42
C VAL A 99 -35.21 2.45 -20.25
N ASP A 100 -33.98 1.96 -20.49
CA ASP A 100 -33.74 0.73 -21.25
C ASP A 100 -34.27 -0.52 -20.50
N GLY A 101 -34.16 -0.55 -19.17
CA GLY A 101 -34.70 -1.62 -18.32
C GLY A 101 -36.24 -1.66 -18.30
N VAL A 102 -36.88 -0.50 -18.12
CA VAL A 102 -38.35 -0.36 -18.18
C VAL A 102 -38.87 -0.71 -19.59
N ALA A 103 -38.17 -0.29 -20.64
CA ALA A 103 -38.55 -0.57 -22.02
C ALA A 103 -38.48 -2.07 -22.35
N LYS A 104 -37.45 -2.79 -21.88
CA LYS A 104 -37.27 -4.23 -22.12
C LYS A 104 -38.32 -5.09 -21.42
N ASP A 105 -38.66 -4.77 -20.17
CA ASP A 105 -39.71 -5.47 -19.43
C ASP A 105 -41.11 -5.20 -20.01
N LEU A 106 -41.40 -3.93 -20.35
CA LEU A 106 -42.65 -3.57 -20.99
C LEU A 106 -42.78 -4.22 -22.38
N GLN A 107 -41.68 -4.36 -23.12
CA GLN A 107 -41.65 -5.04 -24.41
C GLN A 107 -42.06 -6.52 -24.30
N SER A 108 -41.51 -7.27 -23.34
CA SER A 108 -41.88 -8.69 -23.14
C SER A 108 -43.38 -8.87 -22.79
N ARG A 109 -43.93 -7.94 -22.01
CA ARG A 109 -45.35 -7.92 -21.63
C ARG A 109 -46.25 -7.56 -22.81
N VAL A 110 -45.81 -6.60 -23.63
CA VAL A 110 -46.48 -6.22 -24.89
C VAL A 110 -46.46 -7.38 -25.88
N GLU A 111 -45.35 -8.11 -26.02
CA GLU A 111 -45.25 -9.31 -26.86
C GLU A 111 -46.20 -10.42 -26.39
N THR A 112 -46.33 -10.63 -25.08
CA THR A 112 -47.27 -11.61 -24.50
C THR A 112 -48.72 -11.21 -24.79
N LEU A 113 -49.06 -9.94 -24.58
CA LEU A 113 -50.40 -9.40 -24.88
C LEU A 113 -50.70 -9.44 -26.38
N LEU A 114 -49.72 -9.14 -27.24
CA LEU A 114 -49.80 -9.27 -28.69
C LEU A 114 -50.05 -10.73 -29.09
N GLY A 115 -49.36 -11.69 -28.47
CA GLY A 115 -49.59 -13.11 -28.67
C GLY A 115 -51.03 -13.51 -28.39
N THR A 116 -51.59 -13.06 -27.26
CA THR A 116 -53.00 -13.28 -26.91
C THR A 116 -53.95 -12.59 -27.90
N ILE A 117 -53.67 -11.36 -28.33
CA ILE A 117 -54.49 -10.64 -29.32
C ILE A 117 -54.48 -11.34 -30.69
N VAL A 118 -53.33 -11.86 -31.12
CA VAL A 118 -53.20 -12.65 -32.36
C VAL A 118 -53.97 -13.96 -32.25
N GLU A 119 -53.89 -14.66 -31.12
CA GLU A 119 -54.68 -15.87 -30.85
C GLU A 119 -56.19 -15.59 -30.90
N LEU A 120 -56.64 -14.53 -30.23
CA LEU A 120 -58.03 -14.08 -30.27
C LEU A 120 -58.46 -13.71 -31.70
N ARG A 121 -57.56 -13.14 -32.52
CA ARG A 121 -57.85 -12.78 -33.92
C ARG A 121 -58.11 -14.01 -34.79
N GLU A 122 -57.33 -15.07 -34.62
CA GLU A 122 -57.57 -16.33 -35.33
C GLU A 122 -58.89 -16.97 -34.89
N ARG A 123 -59.22 -16.89 -33.60
CA ARG A 123 -60.51 -17.36 -33.06
C ARG A 123 -61.71 -16.57 -33.61
N ILE A 124 -61.56 -15.26 -33.86
CA ILE A 124 -62.57 -14.42 -34.54
C ILE A 124 -62.79 -14.85 -36.00
N LYS A 125 -61.72 -15.18 -36.74
CA LYS A 125 -61.84 -15.65 -38.14
C LYS A 125 -62.64 -16.96 -38.27
N GLY A 126 -62.65 -17.78 -37.20
CA GLY A 126 -63.46 -19.01 -37.10
C GLY A 126 -64.97 -18.78 -37.01
N LEU A 127 -65.43 -17.55 -36.74
CA LEU A 127 -66.84 -17.16 -36.70
C LEU A 127 -67.38 -17.04 -38.15
N LYS A 128 -67.66 -18.18 -38.82
CA LYS A 128 -68.18 -18.18 -40.20
C LYS A 128 -69.60 -17.58 -40.29
N GLY A 129 -69.76 -16.53 -41.09
CA GLY A 129 -71.03 -16.19 -41.74
C GLY A 129 -71.06 -16.78 -43.16
N ARG A 130 -72.13 -17.50 -43.54
CA ARG A 130 -72.37 -17.87 -44.95
C ARG A 130 -73.68 -17.26 -45.43
N SER A 131 -73.61 -16.55 -46.55
CA SER A 131 -74.76 -16.11 -47.33
C SER A 131 -75.38 -17.31 -48.04
N GLY A 132 -76.66 -17.60 -47.81
CA GLY A 132 -77.40 -18.64 -48.53
C GLY A 132 -78.79 -18.88 -47.95
N PHE A 133 -79.78 -19.02 -48.84
CA PHE A 133 -81.23 -18.90 -48.63
C PHE A 133 -81.92 -20.03 -47.79
N LEU A 134 -81.19 -20.89 -47.05
CA LEU A 134 -81.78 -21.98 -46.24
C LEU A 134 -81.17 -22.08 -44.81
N GLY A 135 -81.32 -21.03 -43.99
CA GLY A 135 -80.60 -20.90 -42.71
C GLY A 135 -81.42 -20.64 -41.44
N VAL A 136 -82.76 -20.75 -41.46
CA VAL A 136 -83.59 -20.30 -40.32
C VAL A 136 -83.58 -21.28 -39.12
N LEU A 137 -83.45 -22.59 -39.36
CA LEU A 137 -83.45 -23.60 -38.27
C LEU A 137 -82.07 -23.89 -37.65
N LYS A 138 -80.97 -23.36 -38.22
CA LYS A 138 -79.60 -23.45 -37.63
C LYS A 138 -79.19 -22.17 -36.88
N GLY A 139 -79.97 -21.10 -36.94
CA GLY A 139 -79.62 -19.78 -36.41
C GLY A 139 -79.51 -19.70 -34.88
N THR A 140 -80.26 -20.52 -34.13
CA THR A 140 -80.24 -20.55 -32.66
C THR A 140 -79.06 -21.34 -32.08
N ILE A 141 -78.59 -22.39 -32.77
CA ILE A 141 -77.45 -23.22 -32.34
C ILE A 141 -76.12 -22.51 -32.63
N TYR A 142 -76.04 -21.77 -33.74
CA TYR A 142 -74.84 -21.00 -34.08
C TYR A 142 -74.74 -19.68 -33.30
N SER A 143 -75.86 -19.02 -32.96
CA SER A 143 -75.79 -17.79 -32.13
C SER A 143 -75.40 -18.09 -30.68
N SER A 144 -75.82 -19.22 -30.11
CA SER A 144 -75.41 -19.65 -28.76
C SER A 144 -73.96 -20.12 -28.72
N ARG A 145 -73.50 -20.89 -29.72
CA ARG A 145 -72.10 -21.30 -29.84
C ARG A 145 -71.16 -20.10 -30.06
N ASN A 146 -71.53 -19.16 -30.95
CA ASN A 146 -70.76 -17.94 -31.17
C ASN A 146 -70.79 -17.01 -29.94
N ALA A 147 -71.90 -16.97 -29.18
CA ALA A 147 -71.97 -16.23 -27.91
C ALA A 147 -71.07 -16.83 -26.82
N ALA A 148 -71.01 -18.16 -26.72
CA ALA A 148 -70.12 -18.85 -25.79
C ALA A 148 -68.66 -18.61 -26.15
N THR A 149 -68.29 -18.70 -27.44
CA THR A 149 -66.93 -18.37 -27.91
C THR A 149 -66.56 -16.92 -27.63
N LEU A 150 -67.48 -15.95 -27.83
CA LEU A 150 -67.22 -14.54 -27.55
C LEU A 150 -67.10 -14.25 -26.05
N SER A 151 -67.83 -14.97 -25.20
CA SER A 151 -67.72 -14.87 -23.74
C SER A 151 -66.41 -15.45 -23.23
N ASP A 152 -66.00 -16.61 -23.74
CA ASP A 152 -64.71 -17.23 -23.38
C ASP A 152 -63.52 -16.35 -23.84
N MET A 153 -63.64 -15.75 -25.02
CA MET A 153 -62.69 -14.74 -25.50
C MET A 153 -62.66 -13.48 -24.62
N LYS A 154 -63.82 -13.04 -24.12
CA LYS A 154 -63.92 -11.92 -23.17
C LYS A 154 -63.15 -12.23 -21.88
N ASP A 155 -63.36 -13.42 -21.32
CA ASP A 155 -62.74 -13.83 -20.06
C ASP A 155 -61.22 -14.03 -20.23
N THR A 156 -60.80 -14.54 -21.39
CA THR A 156 -59.38 -14.63 -21.78
C THR A 156 -58.73 -13.24 -21.86
N LEU A 157 -59.40 -12.27 -22.49
CA LEU A 157 -58.92 -10.89 -22.59
C LEU A 157 -58.88 -10.20 -21.21
N ALA A 158 -59.91 -10.38 -20.39
CA ALA A 158 -59.98 -9.84 -19.04
C ALA A 158 -58.87 -10.41 -18.12
N SER A 159 -58.53 -11.70 -18.26
CA SER A 159 -57.42 -12.33 -17.55
C SER A 159 -56.07 -11.74 -17.99
N ALA A 160 -55.86 -11.60 -19.31
CA ALA A 160 -54.64 -11.01 -19.85
C ALA A 160 -54.44 -9.56 -19.38
N ILE A 161 -55.50 -8.75 -19.32
CA ILE A 161 -55.48 -7.38 -18.78
C ILE A 161 -55.05 -7.38 -17.30
N ARG A 162 -55.58 -8.29 -16.49
CA ARG A 162 -55.24 -8.39 -15.05
C ARG A 162 -53.79 -8.79 -14.84
N VAL A 163 -53.30 -9.80 -15.54
CA VAL A 163 -51.90 -10.24 -15.47
C VAL A 163 -50.96 -9.12 -15.89
N PHE A 164 -51.30 -8.44 -16.98
CA PHE A 164 -50.55 -7.29 -17.47
C PHE A 164 -50.47 -6.16 -16.44
N LYS A 165 -51.56 -5.85 -15.73
CA LYS A 165 -51.60 -4.80 -14.71
C LYS A 165 -50.75 -5.14 -13.47
N ILE A 166 -50.83 -6.37 -12.96
CA ILE A 166 -50.10 -6.81 -11.76
C ILE A 166 -48.59 -6.87 -12.04
N GLN A 167 -48.18 -7.41 -13.20
CA GLN A 167 -46.78 -7.46 -13.59
C GLN A 167 -46.16 -6.07 -13.72
N GLY A 168 -46.92 -5.08 -14.23
CA GLY A 168 -46.40 -3.72 -14.39
C GLY A 168 -46.09 -2.98 -13.09
N GLN A 169 -46.87 -3.21 -12.03
CA GLN A 169 -46.58 -2.62 -10.73
C GLN A 169 -45.33 -3.26 -10.10
N MET A 170 -45.18 -4.59 -10.17
CA MET A 170 -44.02 -5.29 -9.61
C MET A 170 -42.70 -4.94 -10.32
N SER A 171 -42.72 -4.72 -11.64
CA SER A 171 -41.50 -4.37 -12.39
C SER A 171 -40.98 -2.97 -12.06
N ILE A 172 -41.87 -1.99 -11.88
CA ILE A 172 -41.49 -0.62 -11.49
C ILE A 172 -40.91 -0.63 -10.08
N GLU A 173 -41.51 -1.37 -9.14
CA GLU A 173 -40.98 -1.53 -7.77
C GLU A 173 -39.58 -2.17 -7.77
N ASN A 174 -39.35 -3.22 -8.56
CA ASN A 174 -38.03 -3.86 -8.65
C ASN A 174 -36.94 -2.95 -9.24
N ILE A 175 -37.29 -2.14 -10.24
CA ILE A 175 -36.36 -1.18 -10.86
C ILE A 175 -36.05 -0.03 -9.88
N LEU A 176 -37.06 0.46 -9.15
CA LEU A 176 -36.87 1.48 -8.11
C LEU A 176 -35.96 0.98 -6.98
N ILE A 177 -36.14 -0.28 -6.55
CA ILE A 177 -35.24 -0.93 -5.58
C ILE A 177 -33.81 -1.01 -6.10
N GLY A 178 -33.62 -1.37 -7.37
CA GLY A 178 -32.30 -1.42 -8.03
C GLY A 178 -31.60 -0.05 -8.05
N VAL A 179 -32.32 1.00 -8.43
CA VAL A 179 -31.78 2.39 -8.48
C VAL A 179 -31.42 2.89 -7.09
N ILE A 180 -32.23 2.59 -6.08
CA ILE A 180 -31.91 2.93 -4.69
C ILE A 180 -30.65 2.19 -4.23
N GLN A 181 -30.48 0.92 -4.62
CA GLN A 181 -29.28 0.16 -4.28
C GLN A 181 -28.04 0.71 -5.00
N ASP A 182 -28.13 1.07 -6.27
CA ASP A 182 -27.03 1.67 -7.03
C ASP A 182 -26.67 3.06 -6.48
N ALA A 183 -27.66 3.89 -6.13
CA ALA A 183 -27.43 5.18 -5.48
C ALA A 183 -26.72 5.01 -4.12
N LYS A 184 -27.09 4.00 -3.33
CA LYS A 184 -26.38 3.64 -2.09
C LYS A 184 -24.94 3.20 -2.35
N ASN A 185 -24.71 2.37 -3.37
CA ASN A 185 -23.38 1.90 -3.76
C ASN A 185 -22.48 3.06 -4.21
N ILE A 186 -23.02 3.99 -5.00
CA ILE A 186 -22.29 5.20 -5.46
C ILE A 186 -21.98 6.12 -4.27
N ALA A 187 -22.94 6.37 -3.38
CA ALA A 187 -22.72 7.18 -2.19
C ALA A 187 -21.65 6.57 -1.27
N GLN A 188 -21.66 5.25 -1.10
CA GLN A 188 -20.63 4.52 -0.35
C GLN A 188 -19.27 4.65 -1.02
N ALA A 189 -19.17 4.46 -2.33
CA ALA A 189 -17.92 4.58 -3.07
C ALA A 189 -17.32 6.00 -3.01
N LEU A 190 -18.16 7.04 -3.07
CA LEU A 190 -17.73 8.43 -2.89
C LEU A 190 -17.19 8.67 -1.47
N THR A 191 -17.90 8.17 -0.45
CA THR A 191 -17.48 8.26 0.95
C THR A 191 -16.15 7.54 1.17
N ASP A 192 -15.98 6.36 0.59
CA ASP A 192 -14.77 5.55 0.71
C ASP A 192 -13.57 6.21 -0.01
N ALA A 193 -13.80 6.87 -1.15
CA ALA A 193 -12.78 7.63 -1.87
C ALA A 193 -12.31 8.87 -1.09
N GLU A 194 -13.24 9.62 -0.48
CA GLU A 194 -12.89 10.73 0.41
C GLU A 194 -12.13 10.26 1.66
N ALA A 195 -12.60 9.16 2.26
CA ALA A 195 -11.93 8.47 3.36
C ALA A 195 -10.49 8.07 3.00
N GLN A 196 -10.28 7.49 1.82
CA GLN A 196 -8.95 7.12 1.34
C GLN A 196 -8.06 8.35 1.13
N LYS A 197 -8.58 9.42 0.52
CA LYS A 197 -7.84 10.67 0.32
C LYS A 197 -7.34 11.29 1.63
N VAL A 198 -8.17 11.24 2.68
CA VAL A 198 -7.79 11.69 4.03
C VAL A 198 -6.66 10.83 4.59
N LEU A 199 -6.77 9.51 4.47
CA LEU A 199 -5.75 8.58 4.93
C LEU A 199 -4.41 8.79 4.19
N ASP A 200 -4.47 8.97 2.87
CA ASP A 200 -3.29 9.20 2.03
C ASP A 200 -2.56 10.52 2.36
N SER A 201 -3.23 11.46 3.03
CA SER A 201 -2.68 12.75 3.44
C SER A 201 -1.86 12.68 4.75
N ILE A 202 -1.84 11.52 5.42
CA ILE A 202 -1.03 11.32 6.64
C ILE A 202 0.47 11.30 6.26
N PRO A 203 1.32 12.09 6.95
CA PRO A 203 2.77 11.98 6.82
C PRO A 203 3.23 10.56 7.18
N ARG A 204 3.88 9.87 6.25
CA ARG A 204 4.31 8.48 6.43
C ARG A 204 5.69 8.23 5.84
N ALA A 205 6.40 7.30 6.44
CA ALA A 205 7.63 6.76 5.88
C ALA A 205 7.32 5.48 5.10
N ALA A 206 8.06 5.21 4.02
CA ALA A 206 8.01 3.94 3.29
C ALA A 206 8.74 2.82 4.07
N ALA A 207 8.37 2.64 5.34
CA ALA A 207 9.06 1.78 6.32
C ALA A 207 8.40 0.40 6.49
N GLY A 208 7.34 0.11 5.73
CA GLY A 208 6.68 -1.19 5.77
C GLY A 208 7.60 -2.29 5.25
N TYR A 209 7.39 -3.54 5.68
CA TYR A 209 8.25 -4.66 5.32
C TYR A 209 8.34 -4.90 3.81
N ARG A 210 7.29 -4.56 3.04
CA ARG A 210 7.27 -4.63 1.56
C ARG A 210 8.00 -3.48 0.87
N CYS A 211 8.31 -2.41 1.59
CA CYS A 211 8.91 -1.19 1.05
C CYS A 211 10.41 -1.08 1.35
N VAL A 212 10.88 -1.71 2.42
CA VAL A 212 12.30 -1.78 2.75
C VAL A 212 12.93 -2.86 1.88
N ASP A 213 14.00 -2.48 1.17
CA ASP A 213 14.60 -3.32 0.14
C ASP A 213 14.88 -4.76 0.61
N GLU A 214 14.65 -5.72 -0.29
CA GLU A 214 14.95 -7.17 -0.18
C GLU A 214 16.42 -7.48 0.19
N LEU A 215 17.27 -6.44 0.22
CA LEU A 215 18.69 -6.47 0.56
C LEU A 215 18.95 -7.03 1.97
N LYS A 216 17.93 -7.01 2.85
CA LYS A 216 17.90 -7.70 4.16
C LYS A 216 17.92 -9.24 4.06
N GLY A 217 18.27 -9.81 2.91
CA GLY A 217 18.64 -11.23 2.74
C GLY A 217 17.45 -12.17 2.86
N GLU A 218 17.27 -13.00 1.83
CA GLU A 218 16.23 -14.02 1.86
C GLU A 218 16.42 -14.93 3.09
N PHE A 219 15.38 -15.04 3.89
CA PHE A 219 15.32 -16.02 4.96
C PHE A 219 15.38 -17.42 4.34
N LEU A 220 16.32 -18.26 4.80
CA LEU A 220 16.42 -19.62 4.30
C LEU A 220 15.42 -20.52 5.01
N ASP A 221 14.45 -21.03 4.26
CA ASP A 221 13.48 -22.00 4.74
C ASP A 221 14.17 -23.21 5.39
N GLY A 222 13.66 -23.61 6.55
CA GLY A 222 14.22 -24.72 7.33
C GLY A 222 15.19 -24.30 8.43
N THR A 223 15.71 -23.06 8.41
CA THR A 223 16.50 -22.49 9.51
C THR A 223 15.61 -21.89 10.60
N ARG A 224 16.13 -21.77 11.83
CA ARG A 224 15.45 -21.12 12.98
C ARG A 224 14.05 -21.65 13.28
N ARG A 225 13.83 -22.94 13.03
CA ARG A 225 12.50 -23.57 13.11
C ARG A 225 11.87 -23.41 14.50
N GLU A 226 12.62 -23.72 15.55
CA GLU A 226 12.17 -23.59 16.94
C GLU A 226 11.68 -22.16 17.25
N LEU A 227 12.42 -21.14 16.79
CA LEU A 227 12.06 -19.74 17.00
C LEU A 227 10.75 -19.40 16.29
N PHE A 228 10.54 -19.88 15.07
CA PHE A 228 9.32 -19.57 14.32
C PHE A 228 8.10 -20.36 14.78
N GLU A 229 8.26 -21.59 15.25
CA GLU A 229 7.20 -22.34 15.93
C GLU A 229 6.71 -21.56 17.14
N GLU A 230 7.63 -21.02 17.92
CA GLU A 230 7.33 -20.18 19.07
C GLU A 230 6.65 -18.86 18.69
N LEU A 231 7.18 -18.14 17.70
CA LEU A 231 6.57 -16.88 17.22
C LEU A 231 5.17 -17.11 16.69
N THR A 232 4.91 -18.27 16.07
CA THR A 232 3.59 -18.64 15.58
C THR A 232 2.61 -18.77 16.75
N LEU A 233 2.97 -19.53 17.79
CA LEU A 233 2.14 -19.69 19.00
C LEU A 233 1.93 -18.35 19.72
N TRP A 234 3.01 -17.59 19.91
CA TRP A 234 2.95 -16.28 20.56
C TRP A 234 2.04 -15.30 19.82
N SER A 235 2.15 -15.23 18.49
CA SER A 235 1.33 -14.32 17.70
C SER A 235 -0.16 -14.69 17.78
N ALA A 236 -0.50 -15.98 17.83
CA ALA A 236 -1.87 -16.47 17.87
C ALA A 236 -2.62 -16.19 19.19
N GLY A 237 -1.91 -15.83 20.26
CA GLY A 237 -2.52 -15.70 21.59
C GLY A 237 -2.10 -16.79 22.57
N ASP A 238 -1.59 -17.90 22.05
CA ASP A 238 -1.33 -19.15 22.76
C ASP A 238 0.14 -19.24 23.18
N SER A 239 0.62 -18.14 23.77
CA SER A 239 2.00 -18.02 24.25
C SER A 239 2.40 -19.23 25.12
N PRO A 240 3.48 -19.96 24.77
CA PRO A 240 3.92 -21.16 25.50
C PRO A 240 4.28 -20.94 26.98
N TRP A 241 4.59 -19.69 27.36
CA TRP A 241 5.08 -19.35 28.70
C TRP A 241 4.04 -18.56 29.51
N ASP A 242 3.51 -17.47 28.96
CA ASP A 242 2.51 -16.61 29.60
C ASP A 242 1.72 -15.84 28.53
N THR A 243 0.39 -15.97 28.56
CA THR A 243 -0.53 -15.31 27.63
C THR A 243 -0.55 -13.79 27.79
N ARG A 244 -0.10 -13.25 28.93
CA ARG A 244 0.05 -11.81 29.18
C ARG A 244 1.18 -11.19 28.36
N GLN A 245 2.14 -12.01 27.92
CA GLN A 245 3.30 -11.52 27.22
C GLN A 245 2.96 -11.21 25.76
N ARG A 246 2.68 -9.93 25.51
CA ARG A 246 2.26 -9.37 24.22
C ARG A 246 3.32 -8.47 23.59
N PHE A 247 4.41 -8.19 24.30
CA PHE A 247 5.57 -7.47 23.76
C PHE A 247 6.75 -8.44 23.62
N TYR A 248 7.01 -8.92 22.41
CA TYR A 248 8.11 -9.84 22.14
C TYR A 248 9.33 -9.05 21.68
N PHE A 249 10.34 -8.97 22.53
CA PHE A 249 11.58 -8.26 22.26
C PHE A 249 12.72 -9.22 21.95
N ILE A 250 13.24 -9.17 20.73
CA ILE A 250 14.46 -9.85 20.34
C ILE A 250 15.64 -8.89 20.42
N SER A 251 16.60 -9.21 21.30
CA SER A 251 17.89 -8.54 21.30
C SER A 251 18.98 -9.45 20.73
N GLY A 252 19.93 -8.86 20.01
CA GLY A 252 21.10 -9.61 19.58
C GLY A 252 22.19 -8.73 18.98
N GLY A 253 23.41 -9.25 18.98
CA GLY A 253 24.57 -8.67 18.31
C GLY A 253 24.35 -8.43 16.82
N ALA A 254 25.26 -7.67 16.23
CA ALA A 254 25.22 -7.38 14.81
C ALA A 254 25.41 -8.67 13.99
N GLY A 255 24.67 -8.82 12.89
CA GLY A 255 24.85 -9.97 12.00
C GLY A 255 24.17 -11.28 12.42
N LEU A 256 23.43 -11.28 13.54
CA LEU A 256 22.63 -12.42 14.00
C LEU A 256 21.25 -12.55 13.30
N GLY A 257 21.00 -11.83 12.20
CA GLY A 257 19.78 -12.00 11.40
C GLY A 257 18.47 -11.50 12.04
N LYS A 258 18.53 -10.52 12.95
CA LYS A 258 17.34 -9.91 13.59
C LYS A 258 16.32 -9.40 12.57
N SER A 259 16.78 -8.61 11.61
CA SER A 259 15.92 -8.04 10.57
C SER A 259 15.36 -9.10 9.62
N SER A 260 16.11 -10.16 9.35
CA SER A 260 15.61 -11.30 8.57
C SER A 260 14.50 -12.05 9.32
N ILE A 261 14.59 -12.20 10.65
CA ILE A 261 13.48 -12.74 11.46
C ILE A 261 12.25 -11.84 11.37
N ALA A 262 12.41 -10.53 11.58
CA ALA A 262 11.31 -9.58 11.55
C ALA A 262 10.59 -9.56 10.19
N HIS A 263 11.37 -9.59 9.10
CA HIS A 263 10.85 -9.60 7.75
C HIS A 263 10.08 -10.90 7.44
N GLU A 264 10.65 -12.05 7.79
CA GLU A 264 9.99 -13.34 7.60
C GLU A 264 8.72 -13.48 8.46
N LEU A 265 8.73 -12.95 9.69
CA LEU A 265 7.54 -12.91 10.53
C LEU A 265 6.42 -12.09 9.85
N CYS A 266 6.71 -10.91 9.32
CA CYS A 266 5.75 -10.12 8.54
C CYS A 266 5.21 -10.91 7.34
N LYS A 267 6.08 -11.57 6.58
CA LYS A 267 5.69 -12.36 5.41
C LYS A 267 4.71 -13.48 5.76
N ARG A 268 4.90 -14.17 6.89
CA ARG A 268 3.98 -15.22 7.35
C ARG A 268 2.64 -14.66 7.83
N LEU A 269 2.66 -13.51 8.50
CA LEU A 269 1.47 -12.83 9.04
C LEU A 269 0.66 -12.07 8.00
N ASP A 270 1.23 -11.81 6.82
CA ASP A 270 0.56 -11.14 5.69
C ASP A 270 0.10 -12.14 4.62
N ALA A 271 0.29 -13.45 4.87
CA ALA A 271 -0.20 -14.49 3.97
C ALA A 271 -1.74 -14.50 3.93
N PRO A 272 -2.37 -14.85 2.79
CA PRO A 272 -3.83 -14.87 2.68
C PRO A 272 -4.48 -15.80 3.72
N LYS A 273 -5.49 -15.31 4.43
CA LYS A 273 -6.19 -16.04 5.52
C LYS A 273 -5.30 -16.44 6.69
N SER A 274 -4.15 -15.81 6.87
CA SER A 274 -3.37 -15.95 8.09
C SER A 274 -4.16 -15.41 9.28
N GLU A 275 -4.23 -16.22 10.34
CA GLU A 275 -4.72 -15.81 11.65
C GLU A 275 -3.62 -16.17 12.65
N PRO A 276 -3.01 -15.19 13.34
CA PRO A 276 -3.30 -13.75 13.37
C PRO A 276 -2.83 -13.00 12.12
N ALA A 277 -3.35 -11.79 11.92
CA ALA A 277 -3.00 -10.93 10.78
C ALA A 277 -1.92 -9.90 11.13
N LEU A 278 -1.08 -9.56 10.15
CA LEU A 278 -0.18 -8.41 10.22
C LEU A 278 -0.99 -7.11 10.25
N GLY A 279 -0.85 -6.34 11.32
CA GLY A 279 -1.47 -5.03 11.45
C GLY A 279 -0.66 -3.94 10.78
N ALA A 280 0.60 -3.80 11.20
CA ALA A 280 1.51 -2.79 10.68
C ALA A 280 2.96 -3.21 10.91
N SER A 281 3.86 -2.61 10.13
CA SER A 281 5.29 -2.85 10.24
C SER A 281 6.09 -1.56 10.07
N PHE A 282 7.19 -1.41 10.81
CA PHE A 282 8.13 -0.30 10.68
C PHE A 282 9.57 -0.80 10.80
N PHE A 283 10.34 -0.67 9.73
CA PHE A 283 11.73 -1.11 9.68
C PHE A 283 12.65 0.12 9.69
N PHE A 284 13.37 0.31 10.78
CA PHE A 284 14.39 1.35 10.85
C PHE A 284 15.57 0.99 9.94
N VAL A 285 16.11 2.01 9.29
CA VAL A 285 17.30 1.90 8.44
C VAL A 285 18.17 3.13 8.65
N ARG A 286 19.38 2.94 9.18
CA ARG A 286 20.36 4.04 9.39
C ARG A 286 20.71 4.73 8.07
N GLY A 287 20.74 6.07 8.07
CA GLY A 287 21.14 6.87 6.91
C GLY A 287 20.07 7.00 5.81
N SER A 288 18.85 6.52 6.07
CA SER A 288 17.74 6.59 5.10
C SER A 288 16.72 7.71 5.41
N GLY A 289 17.16 8.76 6.10
CA GLY A 289 16.37 9.98 6.36
C GLY A 289 15.13 9.72 7.20
N ASP A 290 13.95 9.63 6.59
CA ASP A 290 12.69 9.40 7.28
C ASP A 290 12.61 8.03 7.97
N LEU A 291 13.37 7.03 7.47
CA LEU A 291 13.40 5.67 8.02
C LEU A 291 14.27 5.52 9.29
N GLU A 292 15.08 6.52 9.65
CA GLU A 292 15.82 6.53 10.91
C GLU A 292 15.13 7.39 11.98
N SER A 293 14.04 8.07 11.64
CA SER A 293 13.36 9.01 12.54
C SER A 293 12.16 8.40 13.26
N THR A 294 12.06 8.66 14.55
CA THR A 294 10.88 8.36 15.38
C THR A 294 9.63 9.15 15.00
N ARG A 295 9.80 10.29 14.31
CA ARG A 295 8.71 11.24 14.02
C ARG A 295 7.55 10.62 13.24
N LEU A 296 7.83 9.70 12.33
CA LEU A 296 6.86 9.14 11.40
C LEU A 296 6.40 7.73 11.78
N VAL A 297 6.88 7.17 12.90
CA VAL A 297 6.56 5.79 13.30
C VAL A 297 5.05 5.63 13.51
N PHE A 298 4.46 6.39 14.44
CA PHE A 298 3.07 6.21 14.82
C PHE A 298 2.07 6.57 13.71
N SER A 299 2.36 7.61 12.93
CA SER A 299 1.53 7.98 11.78
C SER A 299 1.57 6.90 10.68
N SER A 300 2.73 6.30 10.44
CA SER A 300 2.88 5.18 9.49
C SER A 300 2.18 3.91 9.99
N LEU A 301 2.25 3.62 11.30
CA LEU A 301 1.54 2.49 11.92
C LEU A 301 0.02 2.67 11.82
N ALA A 302 -0.50 3.86 12.16
CA ALA A 302 -1.92 4.17 12.08
C ALA A 302 -2.45 4.02 10.64
N HIS A 303 -1.71 4.54 9.66
CA HIS A 303 -2.05 4.38 8.25
C HIS A 303 -2.11 2.90 7.84
N GLN A 304 -1.09 2.10 8.19
CA GLN A 304 -1.06 0.67 7.86
C GLN A 304 -2.19 -0.10 8.54
N LEU A 305 -2.50 0.19 9.81
CA LEU A 305 -3.62 -0.42 10.54
C LEU A 305 -4.98 -0.13 9.90
N ALA A 306 -5.20 1.08 9.39
CA ALA A 306 -6.43 1.44 8.69
C ALA A 306 -6.59 0.69 7.34
N LEU A 307 -5.50 0.21 6.75
CA LEU A 307 -5.52 -0.60 5.53
C LEU A 307 -5.66 -2.09 5.82
N SER A 308 -4.93 -2.60 6.82
CA SER A 308 -4.92 -4.03 7.16
C SER A 308 -6.12 -4.47 7.98
N GLN A 309 -6.70 -3.57 8.78
CA GLN A 309 -7.84 -3.85 9.66
C GLN A 309 -9.04 -2.95 9.30
N PRO A 310 -9.93 -3.39 8.39
CA PRO A 310 -11.08 -2.60 7.95
C PRO A 310 -11.98 -2.11 9.10
N ILE A 311 -12.05 -2.86 10.21
CA ILE A 311 -12.83 -2.52 11.40
C ILE A 311 -12.31 -1.23 12.07
N LEU A 312 -10.99 -0.99 12.05
CA LEU A 312 -10.36 0.18 12.68
C LEU A 312 -10.36 1.41 11.76
N ARG A 313 -10.60 1.21 10.46
CA ARG A 313 -10.50 2.26 9.44
C ARG A 313 -11.36 3.50 9.75
N PRO A 314 -12.64 3.38 10.17
CA PRO A 314 -13.47 4.57 10.42
C PRO A 314 -12.95 5.45 11.57
N SER A 315 -12.49 4.83 12.68
CA SER A 315 -11.99 5.58 13.84
C SER A 315 -10.65 6.26 13.53
N ILE A 316 -9.75 5.59 12.82
CA ILE A 316 -8.46 6.16 12.40
C ILE A 316 -8.67 7.32 11.43
N ILE A 317 -9.60 7.22 10.48
CA ILE A 317 -9.89 8.32 9.53
C ILE A 317 -10.44 9.54 10.26
N ARG A 318 -11.32 9.36 11.25
CA ARG A 318 -11.82 10.47 12.08
C ARG A 318 -10.68 11.16 12.81
N ALA A 319 -9.84 10.39 13.50
CA ALA A 319 -8.65 10.90 14.18
C ALA A 319 -7.69 11.63 13.22
N THR A 320 -7.53 11.12 12.00
CA THR A 320 -6.68 11.72 10.97
C THR A 320 -7.15 13.11 10.58
N ARG A 321 -8.46 13.32 10.41
CA ARG A 321 -9.01 14.65 10.09
C ARG A 321 -8.68 15.66 11.19
N GLU A 322 -8.84 15.25 12.45
CA GLU A 322 -8.54 16.11 13.60
C GLU A 322 -7.06 16.43 13.72
N TYR A 323 -6.21 15.43 13.53
CA TYR A 323 -4.76 15.59 13.49
C TYR A 323 -4.31 16.59 12.42
N LEU A 324 -4.78 16.42 11.17
CA LEU A 324 -4.41 17.30 10.06
C LEU A 324 -4.89 18.75 10.27
N ASN A 325 -6.03 18.95 10.93
CA ASN A 325 -6.53 20.28 11.28
C ASN A 325 -5.62 21.02 12.30
N ARG A 326 -4.87 20.28 13.13
CA ARG A 326 -3.94 20.84 14.13
C ARG A 326 -2.52 21.04 13.57
N GLY A 327 -2.25 20.52 12.38
CA GLY A 327 -0.96 20.56 11.71
C GLY A 327 -0.20 19.23 11.78
N ASP A 328 0.72 19.03 10.83
CA ASP A 328 1.44 17.78 10.56
C ASP A 328 2.81 17.67 11.26
N ARG A 329 3.18 18.67 12.06
CA ARG A 329 4.46 18.75 12.81
C ARG A 329 4.23 18.72 14.32
N GLN A 330 3.68 17.61 14.80
CA GLN A 330 3.42 17.42 16.22
C GLN A 330 4.50 16.58 16.90
N GLN A 331 4.61 16.70 18.22
CA GLN A 331 5.53 15.87 19.01
C GLN A 331 5.03 14.41 19.06
N MET A 332 5.97 13.46 19.15
CA MET A 332 5.71 12.01 19.13
C MET A 332 4.58 11.58 20.08
N LYS A 333 4.51 12.16 21.29
CA LYS A 333 3.47 11.87 22.27
C LYS A 333 2.05 12.16 21.76
N TYR A 334 1.84 13.31 21.10
CA TYR A 334 0.52 13.68 20.58
C TYR A 334 0.15 12.82 19.37
N VAL A 335 1.11 12.53 18.49
CA VAL A 335 0.91 11.61 17.36
C VAL A 335 0.50 10.23 17.87
N PHE A 336 1.18 9.70 18.90
CA PHE A 336 0.82 8.43 19.53
C PHE A 336 -0.60 8.44 20.09
N GLU A 337 -0.93 9.44 20.91
CA GLU A 337 -2.23 9.50 21.59
C GLU A 337 -3.36 9.69 20.56
N GLU A 338 -3.23 10.66 19.66
CA GLU A 338 -4.29 11.09 18.74
C GLU A 338 -4.48 10.15 17.54
N LEU A 339 -3.41 9.66 16.92
CA LEU A 339 -3.50 8.85 15.70
C LEU A 339 -3.47 7.33 15.94
N LEU A 340 -2.94 6.87 17.07
CA LEU A 340 -2.79 5.44 17.33
C LEU A 340 -3.61 4.98 18.53
N LYS A 341 -3.37 5.49 19.73
CA LYS A 341 -4.00 4.95 20.95
C LYS A 341 -5.50 5.22 21.02
N GLN A 342 -5.92 6.48 20.98
CA GLN A 342 -7.34 6.85 21.10
C GLN A 342 -8.22 6.23 20.00
N PRO A 343 -7.88 6.27 18.69
CA PRO A 343 -8.74 5.68 17.67
C PRO A 343 -8.87 4.16 17.77
N LEU A 344 -7.88 3.47 18.34
CA LEU A 344 -7.95 2.02 18.57
C LEU A 344 -8.80 1.69 19.81
N VAL A 345 -8.74 2.52 20.85
CA VAL A 345 -9.57 2.40 22.06
C VAL A 345 -11.04 2.73 21.75
N ASP A 346 -11.29 3.80 21.00
CA ASP A 346 -12.63 4.28 20.62
C ASP A 346 -13.32 3.43 19.55
N ALA A 347 -12.63 2.42 19.02
CA ALA A 347 -13.22 1.52 18.02
C ALA A 347 -14.39 0.75 18.65
N LEU A 348 -15.59 0.90 18.06
CA LEU A 348 -16.83 0.26 18.54
C LEU A 348 -16.75 -1.27 18.52
N ILE A 349 -15.93 -1.81 17.62
CA ILE A 349 -15.72 -3.25 17.44
C ILE A 349 -14.21 -3.46 17.42
N HIS A 350 -13.75 -4.45 18.17
CA HIS A 350 -12.34 -4.84 18.17
C HIS A 350 -12.13 -6.08 17.26
N PRO A 351 -10.93 -6.24 16.69
CA PRO A 351 -10.61 -7.45 15.94
C PRO A 351 -10.85 -8.72 16.77
N PRO A 352 -11.48 -9.76 16.20
CA PRO A 352 -11.79 -11.00 16.92
C PRO A 352 -10.55 -11.88 17.16
N LYS A 353 -9.45 -11.57 16.46
CA LYS A 353 -8.16 -12.26 16.53
C LYS A 353 -7.05 -11.26 16.84
N PRO A 354 -5.92 -11.71 17.41
CA PRO A 354 -4.80 -10.81 17.65
C PRO A 354 -4.30 -10.12 16.38
N VAL A 355 -3.85 -8.88 16.52
CA VAL A 355 -3.22 -8.10 15.46
C VAL A 355 -1.78 -7.81 15.86
N VAL A 356 -0.84 -8.11 14.97
CA VAL A 356 0.60 -7.98 15.26
C VAL A 356 1.17 -6.70 14.64
N ILE A 357 1.90 -5.92 15.43
CA ILE A 357 2.72 -4.79 14.99
C ILE A 357 4.19 -5.20 15.06
N VAL A 358 4.95 -5.01 13.98
CA VAL A 358 6.37 -5.37 13.90
C VAL A 358 7.23 -4.12 13.80
N ILE A 359 8.24 -3.98 14.67
CA ILE A 359 9.21 -2.88 14.64
C ILE A 359 10.62 -3.45 14.60
N ASP A 360 11.33 -3.25 13.50
CA ASP A 360 12.68 -3.77 13.32
C ASP A 360 13.73 -2.68 13.51
N GLY A 361 14.79 -2.99 14.26
CA GLY A 361 16.00 -2.17 14.33
C GLY A 361 15.90 -0.92 15.19
N LEU A 362 15.35 -0.97 16.40
CA LEU A 362 15.27 0.23 17.26
C LEU A 362 16.62 0.94 17.49
N ASP A 363 17.74 0.20 17.45
CA ASP A 363 19.09 0.75 17.57
C ASP A 363 19.53 1.54 16.32
N GLU A 364 18.80 1.43 15.23
CA GLU A 364 19.00 2.17 14.00
C GLU A 364 18.30 3.53 13.99
N CYS A 365 17.56 3.86 15.05
CA CYS A 365 16.97 5.17 15.22
C CYS A 365 18.04 6.26 15.47
N LYS A 366 17.88 7.39 14.80
CA LYS A 366 18.73 8.57 14.94
C LYS A 366 18.54 9.27 16.29
N GLU A 367 17.28 9.48 16.71
CA GLU A 367 16.94 10.15 17.97
C GLU A 367 16.96 9.14 19.14
N ARG A 368 18.16 8.66 19.50
CA ARG A 368 18.36 7.62 20.53
C ARG A 368 17.71 7.99 21.88
N GLU A 369 17.67 9.27 22.20
CA GLU A 369 17.02 9.82 23.39
C GLU A 369 15.50 9.65 23.41
N LEU A 370 14.85 9.51 22.24
CA LEU A 370 13.40 9.32 22.11
C LEU A 370 12.98 7.85 22.06
N VAL A 371 13.91 6.93 21.74
CA VAL A 371 13.64 5.47 21.70
C VAL A 371 13.06 4.94 23.02
N PRO A 372 13.53 5.35 24.21
CA PRO A 372 12.91 4.93 25.47
C PRO A 372 11.42 5.28 25.56
N ASP A 373 11.04 6.47 25.09
CA ASP A 373 9.65 6.92 25.13
C ASP A 373 8.80 6.22 24.08
N LEU A 374 9.35 5.94 22.88
CA LEU A 374 8.71 5.10 21.87
C LEU A 374 8.34 3.72 22.46
N VAL A 375 9.27 3.07 23.14
CA VAL A 375 9.02 1.76 23.79
C VAL A 375 7.97 1.87 24.89
N LYS A 376 8.02 2.89 25.74
CA LYS A 376 7.01 3.12 26.79
C LYS A 376 5.61 3.29 26.21
N PHE A 377 5.46 4.06 25.14
CA PHE A 377 4.16 4.25 24.48
C PHE A 377 3.61 2.94 23.90
N LEU A 378 4.47 2.10 23.31
CA LEU A 378 4.04 0.77 22.83
C LEU A 378 3.60 -0.15 23.99
N LEU A 379 4.30 -0.11 25.12
CA LEU A 379 3.90 -0.85 26.32
C LEU A 379 2.57 -0.34 26.89
N GLU A 380 2.39 0.98 26.94
CA GLU A 380 1.12 1.63 27.34
C GLU A 380 -0.04 1.19 26.43
N LEU A 381 0.18 1.14 25.11
CA LEU A 381 -0.81 0.63 24.15
C LEU A 381 -1.26 -0.79 24.48
N LEU A 382 -0.31 -1.67 24.85
CA LEU A 382 -0.59 -3.06 25.20
C LEU A 382 -1.32 -3.24 26.53
N GLN A 383 -1.27 -2.25 27.42
CA GLN A 383 -2.05 -2.28 28.66
C GLN A 383 -3.54 -2.04 28.40
N VAL A 384 -3.87 -1.19 27.42
CA VAL A 384 -5.26 -0.84 27.09
C VAL A 384 -5.86 -1.68 25.96
N LEU A 385 -5.04 -2.28 25.09
CA LEU A 385 -5.49 -3.10 23.95
C LEU A 385 -5.01 -4.56 24.07
N PRO A 386 -5.81 -5.47 24.67
CA PRO A 386 -5.41 -6.86 24.89
C PRO A 386 -5.28 -7.69 23.59
N TRP A 387 -5.88 -7.24 22.49
CA TRP A 387 -5.84 -7.89 21.18
C TRP A 387 -4.63 -7.46 20.34
N VAL A 388 -3.85 -6.46 20.76
CA VAL A 388 -2.63 -6.05 20.07
C VAL A 388 -1.45 -6.83 20.59
N ARG A 389 -0.54 -7.21 19.70
CA ARG A 389 0.78 -7.77 20.01
C ARG A 389 1.85 -6.94 19.30
N VAL A 390 2.99 -6.72 19.95
CA VAL A 390 4.10 -5.96 19.38
C VAL A 390 5.34 -6.83 19.38
N PHE A 391 5.95 -7.00 18.21
CA PHE A 391 7.23 -7.66 18.05
C PHE A 391 8.29 -6.61 17.73
N VAL A 392 9.40 -6.63 18.46
CA VAL A 392 10.48 -5.64 18.35
C VAL A 392 11.82 -6.31 18.24
N THR A 393 12.68 -5.82 17.35
CA THR A 393 14.10 -6.20 17.31
C THR A 393 15.01 -5.02 17.63
N SER A 394 16.12 -5.28 18.31
CA SER A 394 17.18 -4.29 18.52
C SER A 394 18.51 -4.91 18.91
N ARG A 395 19.60 -4.16 18.88
CA ARG A 395 20.80 -4.46 19.67
C ARG A 395 20.53 -4.25 21.17
N PRO A 396 21.27 -4.93 22.07
CA PRO A 396 21.13 -4.76 23.52
C PRO A 396 21.74 -3.43 24.00
N GLU A 397 21.28 -2.29 23.47
CA GLU A 397 21.77 -0.98 23.91
C GLU A 397 21.21 -0.62 25.31
N PRO A 398 22.04 -0.09 26.23
CA PRO A 398 21.63 0.13 27.62
C PRO A 398 20.36 0.99 27.78
N HIS A 399 20.20 2.01 26.94
CA HIS A 399 19.06 2.91 27.00
C HIS A 399 17.73 2.20 26.65
N ILE A 400 17.76 1.20 25.75
CA ILE A 400 16.60 0.39 25.37
C ILE A 400 16.34 -0.67 26.45
N LEU A 401 17.38 -1.41 26.85
CA LEU A 401 17.27 -2.46 27.86
C LEU A 401 16.79 -1.92 29.20
N SER A 402 17.17 -0.69 29.56
CA SER A 402 16.68 -0.05 30.78
C SER A 402 15.16 0.00 30.79
N VAL A 403 14.48 0.36 29.71
CA VAL A 403 13.01 0.42 29.66
C VAL A 403 12.39 -0.97 29.69
N ILE A 404 12.99 -1.92 28.95
CA ILE A 404 12.53 -3.32 28.89
C ILE A 404 12.58 -3.98 30.29
N THR A 405 13.59 -3.65 31.09
CA THR A 405 13.81 -4.25 32.42
C THR A 405 13.20 -3.45 33.58
N SER A 406 13.10 -2.12 33.45
CA SER A 406 12.61 -1.21 34.51
C SER A 406 11.14 -0.85 34.41
N ALA A 407 10.40 -1.44 33.48
CA ALA A 407 8.97 -1.23 33.40
C ALA A 407 8.30 -1.56 34.77
N ALA A 408 7.20 -0.89 35.12
CA ALA A 408 6.47 -1.20 36.37
C ALA A 408 6.19 -2.72 36.44
N ALA A 409 6.05 -3.29 37.64
CA ALA A 409 5.89 -4.74 37.83
C ALA A 409 4.86 -5.39 36.89
N ASP A 410 3.77 -4.68 36.57
CA ASP A 410 2.72 -5.12 35.64
C ASP A 410 3.13 -5.05 34.16
N ALA A 411 3.98 -4.11 33.77
CA ALA A 411 4.51 -3.97 32.41
C ALA A 411 5.64 -4.98 32.12
N VAL A 412 6.41 -5.39 33.13
CA VAL A 412 7.41 -6.47 33.00
C VAL A 412 6.73 -7.78 32.61
N ALA A 413 5.54 -8.06 33.16
CA ALA A 413 4.76 -9.25 32.82
C ALA A 413 4.22 -9.27 31.37
N ILE A 414 4.25 -8.14 30.66
CA ILE A 414 3.84 -8.02 29.24
C ILE A 414 5.01 -8.33 28.30
N VAL A 415 6.25 -8.23 28.79
CA VAL A 415 7.45 -8.35 27.95
C VAL A 415 8.01 -9.77 28.00
N TYR A 416 8.16 -10.36 26.82
CA TYR A 416 9.05 -11.50 26.62
C TYR A 416 10.35 -11.01 26.00
N HIS A 417 11.48 -11.21 26.68
CA HIS A 417 12.80 -10.86 26.16
C HIS A 417 13.55 -12.12 25.74
N ARG A 418 13.83 -12.23 24.44
CA ARG A 418 14.71 -13.25 23.87
C ARG A 418 16.04 -12.65 23.44
N ARG A 419 17.13 -13.20 23.97
CA ARG A 419 18.48 -12.89 23.51
C ARG A 419 18.93 -13.94 22.50
N LEU A 420 19.35 -13.49 21.33
CA LEU A 420 19.80 -14.38 20.26
C LEU A 420 21.13 -15.07 20.61
N GLU A 421 21.94 -14.43 21.45
CA GLU A 421 23.21 -14.98 21.94
C GLU A 421 23.01 -16.28 22.74
N ASP A 422 21.90 -16.40 23.47
CA ASP A 422 21.63 -17.54 24.34
C ASP A 422 21.32 -18.83 23.53
N THR A 423 21.15 -18.70 22.22
CA THR A 423 20.85 -19.81 21.29
C THR A 423 21.91 -20.04 20.23
N LEU A 424 23.08 -19.39 20.32
CA LEU A 424 24.14 -19.51 19.30
C LEU A 424 24.60 -20.94 19.07
N ASP A 425 24.69 -21.74 20.13
CA ASP A 425 25.09 -23.16 20.06
C ASP A 425 24.12 -23.99 19.22
N LYS A 426 22.81 -23.65 19.27
CA LYS A 426 21.77 -24.30 18.47
C LYS A 426 21.80 -23.86 17.01
N TRP A 427 22.37 -22.70 16.71
CA TRP A 427 22.36 -22.11 15.36
C TRP A 427 23.54 -22.52 14.49
N GLY A 428 24.51 -23.27 15.04
CA GLY A 428 25.54 -23.93 14.24
C GLY A 428 24.92 -24.78 13.13
N ASP A 429 23.84 -25.49 13.44
CA ASP A 429 23.09 -26.32 12.48
C ASP A 429 22.38 -25.48 11.41
N ASP A 430 21.84 -24.31 11.77
CA ASP A 430 21.20 -23.41 10.82
C ASP A 430 22.21 -22.80 9.82
N ILE A 431 23.38 -22.37 10.32
CA ILE A 431 24.47 -21.87 9.47
C ILE A 431 25.02 -22.98 8.59
N LYS A 432 25.16 -24.18 9.13
CA LYS A 432 25.54 -25.36 8.36
C LYS A 432 24.55 -25.61 7.24
N CYS A 433 23.25 -25.61 7.54
CA CYS A 433 22.20 -25.78 6.53
C CYS A 433 22.29 -24.71 5.43
N TYR A 434 22.52 -23.44 5.81
CA TYR A 434 22.75 -22.35 4.85
C TYR A 434 23.98 -22.57 3.98
N LEU A 435 25.15 -22.79 4.58
CA LEU A 435 26.41 -22.96 3.85
C LEU A 435 26.38 -24.22 2.97
N GLU A 436 25.86 -25.35 3.46
CA GLU A 436 25.67 -26.57 2.67
C GLU A 436 24.71 -26.34 1.51
N GLY A 437 23.55 -25.73 1.77
CA GLY A 437 22.53 -25.47 0.76
C GLY A 437 23.02 -24.55 -0.37
N THR A 438 23.84 -23.54 -0.04
CA THR A 438 24.34 -22.58 -1.01
C THR A 438 25.61 -23.06 -1.71
N ILE A 439 26.64 -23.50 -0.98
CA ILE A 439 27.94 -23.90 -1.56
C ILE A 439 27.80 -25.15 -2.41
N SER A 440 26.90 -26.08 -2.07
CA SER A 440 26.65 -27.30 -2.87
C SER A 440 26.08 -27.01 -4.26
N ARG A 441 25.66 -25.78 -4.54
CA ARG A 441 25.16 -25.34 -5.86
C ARG A 441 26.19 -24.54 -6.65
N MET A 442 27.36 -24.28 -6.06
CA MET A 442 28.39 -23.41 -6.63
C MET A 442 29.57 -24.25 -7.15
N ALA A 443 29.59 -24.61 -8.42
CA ALA A 443 30.81 -25.17 -9.03
C ALA A 443 31.92 -24.09 -9.09
N PRO A 444 33.20 -24.37 -8.80
CA PRO A 444 33.78 -25.69 -8.49
C PRO A 444 33.68 -26.11 -7.01
N TYR A 445 33.23 -25.23 -6.11
CA TYR A 445 33.19 -25.48 -4.67
C TYR A 445 32.31 -26.65 -4.26
N ALA A 446 31.19 -26.89 -4.96
CA ALA A 446 30.28 -28.01 -4.73
C ALA A 446 31.00 -29.36 -4.79
N ASP A 447 31.84 -29.57 -5.79
CA ASP A 447 32.62 -30.81 -5.92
C ASP A 447 33.76 -30.83 -4.90
N PHE A 448 34.39 -29.69 -4.63
CA PHE A 448 35.45 -29.60 -3.61
C PHE A 448 34.94 -30.00 -2.22
N VAL A 449 33.84 -29.42 -1.72
CA VAL A 449 33.30 -29.75 -0.38
C VAL A 449 32.74 -31.17 -0.32
N ARG A 450 32.30 -31.75 -1.43
CA ARG A 450 31.91 -33.18 -1.49
C ARG A 450 33.10 -34.10 -1.21
N HIS A 451 34.28 -33.79 -1.75
CA HIS A 451 35.51 -34.57 -1.52
C HIS A 451 36.22 -34.18 -0.22
N GLN A 452 36.08 -32.93 0.24
CA GLN A 452 36.75 -32.36 1.40
C GLN A 452 35.76 -31.69 2.36
N PRO A 453 34.81 -32.44 2.96
CA PRO A 453 33.73 -31.87 3.79
C PRO A 453 34.24 -31.12 5.02
N ARG A 454 35.44 -31.46 5.49
CA ARG A 454 36.09 -30.80 6.64
C ARG A 454 36.27 -29.29 6.46
N PHE A 455 36.42 -28.78 5.23
CA PHE A 455 36.53 -27.34 5.00
C PHE A 455 35.22 -26.61 5.28
N LEU A 456 34.10 -27.24 4.93
CA LEU A 456 32.78 -26.71 5.22
C LEU A 456 32.51 -26.69 6.73
N GLU A 457 32.83 -27.79 7.43
CA GLU A 457 32.73 -27.87 8.90
C GLU A 457 33.58 -26.81 9.60
N ARG A 458 34.83 -26.60 9.15
CA ARG A 458 35.69 -25.53 9.66
C ARG A 458 35.10 -24.15 9.43
N LEU A 459 34.46 -23.92 8.27
CA LEU A 459 33.84 -22.65 7.94
C LEU A 459 32.59 -22.39 8.81
N VAL A 460 31.78 -23.42 9.05
CA VAL A 460 30.63 -23.38 9.99
C VAL A 460 31.12 -23.02 11.39
N ASN A 461 32.15 -23.72 11.89
CA ASN A 461 32.71 -23.46 13.22
C ASN A 461 33.27 -22.04 13.31
N ARG A 462 33.93 -21.55 12.24
CA ARG A 462 34.48 -20.20 12.20
C ARG A 462 33.40 -19.11 12.16
N ALA A 463 32.25 -19.39 11.54
CA ALA A 463 31.12 -18.47 11.51
C ALA A 463 30.51 -18.25 12.91
N GLY A 464 30.59 -19.23 13.80
CA GLY A 464 30.25 -19.07 15.23
C GLY A 464 28.84 -18.54 15.49
N GLY A 465 27.83 -18.96 14.72
CA GLY A 465 26.45 -18.47 14.85
C GLY A 465 26.17 -17.11 14.18
N ILE A 466 27.16 -16.49 13.53
CA ILE A 466 27.04 -15.19 12.86
C ILE A 466 26.66 -15.37 11.37
N PHE A 467 25.39 -15.16 11.03
CA PHE A 467 24.89 -15.32 9.66
C PHE A 467 25.54 -14.38 8.64
N ILE A 468 25.86 -13.14 9.04
CA ILE A 468 26.54 -12.22 8.12
C ILE A 468 27.90 -12.76 7.70
N PHE A 469 28.64 -13.45 8.59
CA PHE A 469 29.89 -14.10 8.23
C PHE A 469 29.65 -15.14 7.12
N ALA A 470 28.65 -16.01 7.29
CA ALA A 470 28.32 -17.05 6.31
C ALA A 470 27.97 -16.44 4.94
N ARG A 471 27.15 -15.37 4.92
CA ARG A 471 26.77 -14.66 3.69
C ARG A 471 27.97 -14.01 3.01
N LEU A 472 28.84 -13.34 3.76
CA LEU A 472 30.08 -12.74 3.23
C LEU A 472 31.03 -13.80 2.68
N ALA A 473 31.17 -14.93 3.36
CA ALA A 473 32.01 -16.05 2.93
C ALA A 473 31.52 -16.64 1.59
N VAL A 474 30.20 -16.86 1.47
CA VAL A 474 29.59 -17.29 0.19
C VAL A 474 29.84 -16.27 -0.91
N GLY A 475 29.59 -14.98 -0.63
CA GLY A 475 29.82 -13.91 -1.62
C GLY A 475 31.28 -13.80 -2.05
N PHE A 476 32.22 -14.04 -1.13
CA PHE A 476 33.65 -14.12 -1.44
C PHE A 476 33.95 -15.29 -2.37
N LEU A 477 33.48 -16.51 -2.05
CA LEU A 477 33.67 -17.67 -2.93
C LEU A 477 33.10 -17.43 -4.33
N ASP A 478 31.92 -16.83 -4.42
CA ASP A 478 31.28 -16.51 -5.69
C ASP A 478 32.07 -15.46 -6.51
N SER A 479 32.64 -14.45 -5.84
CA SER A 479 33.47 -13.42 -6.48
C SER A 479 34.76 -13.99 -7.09
N TYR A 480 35.25 -15.12 -6.59
CA TYR A 480 36.46 -15.80 -7.04
C TYR A 480 36.17 -17.18 -7.62
N ARG A 481 34.98 -17.38 -8.22
CA ARG A 481 34.54 -18.67 -8.75
C ARG A 481 35.46 -19.28 -9.80
N ASP A 482 36.14 -18.43 -10.58
CA ASP A 482 37.09 -18.85 -11.62
C ASP A 482 38.50 -19.12 -11.09
N HIS A 483 38.72 -19.03 -9.77
CA HIS A 483 40.01 -19.32 -9.16
C HIS A 483 40.38 -20.81 -9.33
N PRO A 484 41.62 -21.13 -9.76
CA PRO A 484 42.00 -22.51 -10.11
C PRO A 484 42.02 -23.47 -8.90
N SER A 485 42.15 -22.93 -7.68
CA SER A 485 42.22 -23.70 -6.45
C SER A 485 41.07 -23.33 -5.51
N PRO A 486 40.01 -24.15 -5.41
CA PRO A 486 38.95 -23.97 -4.42
C PRO A 486 39.48 -24.06 -2.98
N GLN A 487 40.50 -24.89 -2.76
CA GLN A 487 41.12 -25.09 -1.46
C GLN A 487 41.74 -23.78 -0.95
N GLU A 488 42.51 -23.07 -1.79
CA GLU A 488 43.14 -21.80 -1.41
C GLU A 488 42.09 -20.77 -0.99
N GLN A 489 40.96 -20.68 -1.68
CA GLN A 489 39.88 -19.76 -1.33
C GLN A 489 39.27 -20.06 0.05
N PHE A 490 39.06 -21.35 0.36
CA PHE A 490 38.65 -21.75 1.71
C PHE A 490 39.72 -21.46 2.78
N GLU A 491 41.00 -21.67 2.46
CA GLU A 491 42.10 -21.37 3.38
C GLU A 491 42.19 -19.88 3.69
N LEU A 492 41.96 -19.00 2.70
CA LEU A 492 41.85 -17.56 2.91
C LEU A 492 40.70 -17.21 3.86
N LEU A 493 39.50 -17.79 3.66
CA LEU A 493 38.35 -17.57 4.55
C LEU A 493 38.60 -18.07 5.99
N LEU A 494 39.38 -19.13 6.13
CA LEU A 494 39.71 -19.75 7.42
C LEU A 494 40.90 -19.10 8.13
N SER A 495 41.62 -18.20 7.44
CA SER A 495 42.76 -17.47 7.97
C SER A 495 42.36 -16.61 9.17
N PRO A 496 43.13 -16.61 10.28
CA PRO A 496 42.84 -15.79 11.45
C PRO A 496 42.90 -14.28 11.17
N GLY A 497 43.53 -13.83 10.07
CA GLY A 497 43.58 -12.43 9.63
C GLY A 497 44.48 -11.51 10.46
N GLY A 498 44.81 -11.89 11.70
CA GLY A 498 45.70 -11.19 12.64
C GLY A 498 45.42 -11.62 14.08
N GLU A 499 46.33 -11.30 15.02
CA GLU A 499 46.09 -11.57 16.45
C GLU A 499 44.95 -10.68 17.00
N GLY A 500 44.03 -11.27 17.74
CA GLY A 500 42.95 -10.55 18.44
C GLY A 500 41.76 -10.12 17.57
N LEU A 501 41.76 -10.40 16.26
CA LEU A 501 40.61 -10.12 15.40
C LEU A 501 39.47 -11.11 15.62
N SER A 502 38.24 -10.60 15.61
CA SER A 502 37.05 -11.47 15.51
C SER A 502 37.03 -12.18 14.13
N PRO A 503 36.38 -13.36 14.01
CA PRO A 503 36.25 -14.03 12.72
C PRO A 503 35.67 -13.13 11.63
N LEU A 504 34.69 -12.29 11.97
CA LEU A 504 34.05 -11.35 11.05
C LEU A 504 35.00 -10.24 10.59
N ASP A 505 35.78 -9.65 11.49
CA ASP A 505 36.74 -8.60 11.14
C ASP A 505 37.90 -9.16 10.30
N ALA A 506 38.36 -10.38 10.62
CA ALA A 506 39.34 -11.10 9.81
C ALA A 506 38.81 -11.36 8.38
N LEU A 507 37.53 -11.71 8.24
CA LEU A 507 36.91 -11.91 6.94
C LEU A 507 36.80 -10.60 6.14
N TYR A 508 36.39 -9.49 6.75
CA TYR A 508 36.39 -8.19 6.07
C TYR A 508 37.78 -7.77 5.59
N LEU A 509 38.79 -7.95 6.43
CA LEU A 509 40.16 -7.66 6.07
C LEU A 509 40.65 -8.56 4.92
N GLN A 510 40.29 -9.85 4.95
CA GLN A 510 40.60 -10.78 3.87
C GLN A 510 39.93 -10.37 2.55
N ILE A 511 38.65 -9.97 2.59
CA ILE A 511 37.93 -9.46 1.41
C ILE A 511 38.67 -8.25 0.83
N LEU A 512 39.08 -7.29 1.67
CA LEU A 512 39.79 -6.09 1.23
C LEU A 512 41.16 -6.40 0.63
N ARG A 513 41.93 -7.31 1.23
CA ARG A 513 43.25 -7.73 0.73
C ARG A 513 43.18 -8.49 -0.59
N SER A 514 42.19 -9.36 -0.74
CA SER A 514 41.95 -10.07 -2.01
C SER A 514 41.42 -9.13 -3.09
N ALA A 515 40.59 -8.15 -2.72
CA ALA A 515 40.05 -7.17 -3.65
C ALA A 515 41.06 -6.09 -4.03
N PHE A 516 42.01 -5.74 -3.16
CA PHE A 516 43.01 -4.69 -3.41
C PHE A 516 44.35 -5.10 -2.80
N PRO A 517 45.10 -6.00 -3.49
CA PRO A 517 46.42 -6.44 -3.04
C PRO A 517 47.45 -5.30 -3.13
N ASP A 518 48.62 -5.48 -2.50
CA ASP A 518 49.70 -4.49 -2.48
C ASP A 518 50.17 -4.05 -3.88
N SER A 519 49.97 -4.86 -4.91
CA SER A 519 50.25 -4.49 -6.30
C SER A 519 49.41 -3.30 -6.79
N ASP A 520 48.26 -3.04 -6.16
CA ASP A 520 47.38 -1.90 -6.44
C ASP A 520 47.75 -0.63 -5.64
N ALA A 521 48.93 -0.58 -5.03
CA ALA A 521 49.38 0.55 -4.19
C ALA A 521 49.28 1.93 -4.89
N SER A 522 49.42 1.98 -6.22
CA SER A 522 49.27 3.23 -7.00
C SER A 522 47.86 3.81 -6.94
N ARG A 523 46.83 3.00 -6.66
CA ARG A 523 45.42 3.38 -6.55
C ARG A 523 44.94 3.45 -5.09
N HIS A 524 45.86 3.36 -4.13
CA HIS A 524 45.51 3.28 -2.73
C HIS A 524 44.77 4.52 -2.20
N ALA A 525 45.19 5.72 -2.62
CA ALA A 525 44.53 6.97 -2.25
C ALA A 525 43.08 7.05 -2.79
N HIS A 526 42.85 6.50 -3.99
CA HIS A 526 41.54 6.39 -4.61
C HIS A 526 40.64 5.42 -3.83
N LEU A 527 41.20 4.27 -3.43
CA LEU A 527 40.50 3.30 -2.58
C LEU A 527 40.10 3.89 -1.23
N LEU A 528 41.03 4.55 -0.53
CA LEU A 528 40.72 5.19 0.76
C LEU A 528 39.62 6.25 0.62
N SER A 529 39.64 7.03 -0.46
CA SER A 529 38.60 8.03 -0.73
C SER A 529 37.24 7.37 -1.00
N PHE A 530 37.22 6.29 -1.78
CA PHE A 530 36.01 5.48 -2.02
C PHE A 530 35.46 4.88 -0.71
N LEU A 531 36.30 4.22 0.09
CA LEU A 531 35.91 3.64 1.38
C LEU A 531 35.46 4.72 2.37
N THR A 532 36.06 5.91 2.33
CA THR A 532 35.63 7.07 3.14
C THR A 532 34.21 7.50 2.79
N ILE A 533 33.86 7.58 1.50
CA ILE A 533 32.49 7.89 1.07
C ILE A 533 31.55 6.79 1.57
N ILE A 534 31.86 5.52 1.31
CA ILE A 534 31.04 4.38 1.73
C ILE A 534 30.81 4.37 3.26
N ALA A 535 31.85 4.65 4.04
CA ALA A 535 31.79 4.59 5.49
C ALA A 535 31.15 5.82 6.14
N LEU A 536 31.26 7.01 5.55
CA LEU A 536 30.85 8.26 6.19
C LEU A 536 29.69 8.98 5.51
N GLN A 537 29.26 8.56 4.31
CA GLN A 537 28.13 9.18 3.64
C GLN A 537 26.86 9.12 4.51
N PHE A 538 26.16 10.24 4.59
CA PHE A 538 24.91 10.33 5.35
C PHE A 538 23.76 9.67 4.58
N ARG A 539 23.73 9.83 3.25
CA ARG A 539 22.81 9.20 2.32
C ARG A 539 23.60 8.45 1.25
N PRO A 540 23.29 7.17 0.97
CA PRO A 540 23.88 6.44 -0.15
C PRO A 540 23.73 7.18 -1.47
N GLN A 541 24.71 7.01 -2.36
CA GLN A 541 24.76 7.68 -3.65
C GLN A 541 25.00 6.69 -4.78
N VAL A 542 24.52 7.05 -5.97
CA VAL A 542 24.83 6.36 -7.22
C VAL A 542 26.30 6.56 -7.61
N PRO A 543 26.94 5.61 -8.33
CA PRO A 543 28.35 5.69 -8.70
C PRO A 543 28.76 7.02 -9.37
N GLU A 544 27.91 7.57 -10.22
CA GLU A 544 28.13 8.82 -10.93
C GLU A 544 28.22 10.02 -10.00
N ALA A 545 27.36 10.07 -8.97
CA ALA A 545 27.39 11.13 -7.97
C ALA A 545 28.61 10.98 -7.04
N MET A 546 29.00 9.73 -6.73
CA MET A 546 30.20 9.46 -5.93
C MET A 546 31.48 9.94 -6.61
N ALA A 547 31.59 9.75 -7.93
CA ALA A 547 32.74 10.21 -8.71
C ALA A 547 32.95 11.73 -8.62
N LEU A 548 31.88 12.51 -8.40
CA LEU A 548 31.96 13.96 -8.24
C LEU A 548 32.46 14.42 -6.87
N PHE A 549 32.51 13.53 -5.85
CA PHE A 549 33.02 13.89 -4.53
C PHE A 549 34.55 13.94 -4.45
N VAL A 550 35.25 13.26 -5.33
CA VAL A 550 36.71 13.09 -5.21
C VAL A 550 37.34 13.37 -6.55
N MET A 551 38.11 14.46 -6.62
CA MET A 551 38.91 14.75 -7.79
C MET A 551 39.86 13.58 -8.07
N GLY A 552 39.76 13.00 -9.28
CA GLY A 552 40.58 11.88 -9.72
C GLY A 552 39.88 10.51 -9.73
N LEU A 553 38.68 10.39 -9.16
CA LEU A 553 37.84 9.19 -9.31
C LEU A 553 36.87 9.36 -10.49
N SER A 554 36.95 8.46 -11.47
CA SER A 554 35.92 8.36 -12.51
C SER A 554 34.76 7.47 -12.05
N THR A 555 33.59 7.60 -12.68
CA THR A 555 32.48 6.65 -12.48
C THR A 555 32.93 5.20 -12.70
N HIS A 556 33.79 4.98 -13.70
CA HIS A 556 34.36 3.66 -13.97
C HIS A 556 35.18 3.13 -12.76
N ASP A 557 35.97 3.97 -12.10
CA ASP A 557 36.73 3.57 -10.91
C ASP A 557 35.80 3.19 -9.75
N ILE A 558 34.72 3.94 -9.55
CA ILE A 558 33.72 3.64 -8.51
C ILE A 558 33.03 2.30 -8.79
N VAL A 559 32.57 2.10 -10.03
CA VAL A 559 31.94 0.84 -10.45
C VAL A 559 32.92 -0.32 -10.32
N TRP A 560 34.17 -0.15 -10.75
CA TRP A 560 35.22 -1.17 -10.64
C TRP A 560 35.55 -1.52 -9.18
N MET A 561 35.66 -0.54 -8.28
CA MET A 561 35.89 -0.81 -6.85
C MET A 561 34.68 -1.48 -6.20
N THR A 562 33.48 -1.06 -6.59
CA THR A 562 32.23 -1.68 -6.12
C THR A 562 32.13 -3.13 -6.58
N ASP A 563 32.50 -3.41 -7.83
CA ASP A 563 32.55 -4.75 -8.44
C ASP A 563 33.49 -5.69 -7.67
N ARG A 564 34.71 -5.23 -7.37
CA ARG A 564 35.70 -6.02 -6.61
C ARG A 564 35.29 -6.26 -5.16
N LEU A 565 34.39 -5.44 -4.60
CA LEU A 565 33.86 -5.58 -3.25
C LEU A 565 32.41 -6.09 -3.21
N ARG A 566 31.91 -6.75 -4.27
CA ARG A 566 30.54 -7.30 -4.33
C ARG A 566 30.17 -8.25 -3.19
N SER A 567 31.15 -8.86 -2.53
CA SER A 567 30.92 -9.67 -1.33
C SER A 567 30.50 -8.83 -0.12
N ALA A 568 30.94 -7.57 -0.02
CA ALA A 568 30.70 -6.68 1.12
C ALA A 568 29.86 -5.43 0.77
N LEU A 569 29.71 -5.10 -0.52
CA LEU A 569 28.93 -4.00 -1.06
C LEU A 569 27.85 -4.52 -2.01
N LEU A 570 26.77 -3.75 -2.12
CA LEU A 570 25.68 -4.02 -3.05
C LEU A 570 25.17 -2.71 -3.66
N VAL A 571 24.45 -2.85 -4.76
CA VAL A 571 23.73 -1.74 -5.41
C VAL A 571 22.25 -1.92 -5.09
N ASP A 572 21.65 -0.93 -4.45
CA ASP A 572 20.23 -0.97 -4.11
C ASP A 572 19.33 -0.77 -5.34
N ASN A 573 18.02 -0.92 -5.18
CA ASN A 573 17.04 -0.76 -6.27
C ASN A 573 17.01 0.66 -6.87
N LYS A 574 17.63 1.64 -6.20
CA LYS A 574 17.75 3.03 -6.64
C LYS A 574 19.11 3.30 -7.29
N GLY A 575 19.95 2.28 -7.46
CA GLY A 575 21.28 2.36 -8.04
C GLY A 575 22.36 2.84 -7.07
N ASN A 576 22.06 3.02 -5.78
CA ASN A 576 23.05 3.52 -4.81
C ASN A 576 23.98 2.42 -4.35
N VAL A 577 25.26 2.76 -4.13
CA VAL A 577 26.23 1.84 -3.55
C VAL A 577 26.13 1.88 -2.03
N VAL A 578 25.83 0.72 -1.41
CA VAL A 578 25.72 0.58 0.04
C VAL A 578 26.49 -0.63 0.57
N PRO A 579 26.95 -0.58 1.83
CA PRO A 579 27.42 -1.76 2.52
C PRO A 579 26.34 -2.83 2.61
N LEU A 580 26.71 -4.10 2.40
CA LEU A 580 25.80 -5.24 2.56
C LEU A 580 25.27 -5.35 4.00
N HIS A 581 26.06 -4.92 4.97
CA HIS A 581 25.65 -4.87 6.37
C HIS A 581 26.40 -3.77 7.12
N ALA A 582 25.76 -3.17 8.12
CA ALA A 582 26.30 -2.07 8.92
C ALA A 582 27.65 -2.39 9.60
N THR A 583 27.92 -3.67 9.88
CA THR A 583 29.19 -4.13 10.47
C THR A 583 30.41 -3.84 9.62
N PHE A 584 30.26 -3.67 8.30
CA PHE A 584 31.37 -3.32 7.43
C PHE A 584 31.82 -1.87 7.66
N ARG A 585 30.86 -0.93 7.71
CA ARG A 585 31.12 0.47 8.10
C ARG A 585 31.75 0.54 9.49
N GLU A 586 31.20 -0.19 10.46
CA GLU A 586 31.74 -0.22 11.83
C GLU A 586 33.16 -0.80 11.88
N PHE A 587 33.48 -1.79 11.05
CA PHE A 587 34.83 -2.33 10.90
C PHE A 587 35.79 -1.26 10.37
N LEU A 588 35.44 -0.59 9.26
CA LEU A 588 36.31 0.41 8.62
C LEU A 588 36.67 1.59 9.53
N LEU A 589 35.76 1.98 10.43
CA LEU A 589 35.88 3.16 11.28
C LEU A 589 36.52 2.90 12.66
N ASP A 590 36.65 1.64 13.07
CA ASP A 590 37.22 1.28 14.37
C ASP A 590 38.66 0.76 14.20
N PRO A 591 39.68 1.48 14.73
CA PRO A 591 41.08 1.06 14.61
C PRO A 591 41.40 -0.23 15.36
N LYS A 592 40.52 -0.69 16.27
CA LYS A 592 40.67 -1.99 16.94
C LYS A 592 40.17 -3.14 16.09
N ARG A 593 39.30 -2.86 15.10
CA ARG A 593 38.71 -3.86 14.20
C ARG A 593 39.44 -3.90 12.86
N CYS A 594 39.58 -2.75 12.21
CA CYS A 594 40.40 -2.60 11.01
C CYS A 594 41.83 -2.24 11.43
N ILE A 595 42.62 -3.26 11.73
CA ILE A 595 44.01 -3.09 12.20
C ILE A 595 44.99 -2.73 11.09
N ASP A 596 44.59 -2.94 9.83
CA ASP A 596 45.43 -2.66 8.68
C ASP A 596 45.29 -1.19 8.27
N PRO A 597 46.36 -0.38 8.39
CA PRO A 597 46.30 1.06 8.11
C PRO A 597 46.00 1.37 6.64
N LEU A 598 46.14 0.39 5.74
CA LEU A 598 45.75 0.52 4.34
C LEU A 598 44.24 0.68 4.17
N TYR A 599 43.42 0.09 5.04
CA TYR A 599 41.96 0.11 4.86
C TYR A 599 41.21 0.87 5.94
N HIS A 600 41.86 1.15 7.07
CA HIS A 600 41.25 1.86 8.19
C HIS A 600 40.95 3.33 7.83
N ILE A 601 39.71 3.74 8.07
CA ILE A 601 39.23 5.11 7.85
C ILE A 601 39.18 5.84 9.18
N ASN A 602 40.02 6.87 9.34
CA ASN A 602 39.89 7.78 10.46
C ASN A 602 38.63 8.65 10.29
N PRO A 603 37.63 8.56 11.19
CA PRO A 603 36.35 9.24 10.99
C PRO A 603 36.50 10.77 10.91
N SER A 604 37.31 11.38 11.78
CA SER A 604 37.43 12.84 11.83
C SER A 604 38.15 13.40 10.60
N LYS A 605 39.17 12.69 10.09
CA LYS A 605 39.85 13.06 8.84
C LYS A 605 38.95 12.87 7.62
N GLY A 606 38.21 11.77 7.56
CA GLY A 606 37.26 11.51 6.47
C GLY A 606 36.14 12.55 6.43
N HIS A 607 35.59 12.93 7.59
CA HIS A 607 34.63 14.02 7.69
C HIS A 607 35.22 15.37 7.26
N ALA A 608 36.48 15.66 7.58
CA ALA A 608 37.16 16.87 7.11
C ALA A 608 37.30 16.88 5.57
N GLN A 609 37.67 15.75 4.97
CA GLN A 609 37.75 15.58 3.51
C GLN A 609 36.39 15.82 2.85
N LEU A 610 35.33 15.16 3.34
CA LEU A 610 33.97 15.30 2.80
C LEU A 610 33.42 16.73 2.98
N ALA A 611 33.70 17.37 4.11
CA ALA A 611 33.31 18.76 4.35
C ALA A 611 33.98 19.71 3.35
N SER A 612 35.29 19.56 3.14
CA SER A 612 36.04 20.30 2.12
C SER A 612 35.44 20.09 0.73
N THR A 613 35.23 18.83 0.32
CA THR A 613 34.59 18.49 -0.96
C THR A 613 33.25 19.20 -1.13
N CYS A 614 32.35 19.09 -0.15
CA CYS A 614 31.02 19.69 -0.26
C CYS A 614 31.09 21.21 -0.37
N MET A 615 31.98 21.86 0.39
CA MET A 615 32.19 23.31 0.30
C MET A 615 32.75 23.74 -1.05
N THR A 616 33.74 23.01 -1.59
CA THR A 616 34.29 23.28 -2.93
C THR A 616 33.23 23.08 -4.03
N ALA A 617 32.43 22.02 -3.94
CA ALA A 617 31.33 21.77 -4.87
C ALA A 617 30.36 22.95 -4.95
N MET A 618 29.99 23.50 -3.80
CA MET A 618 29.08 24.64 -3.71
C MET A 618 29.68 25.98 -4.18
N THR A 619 30.99 26.04 -4.40
CA THR A 619 31.62 27.21 -5.05
C THR A 619 31.64 27.12 -6.57
N LEU A 620 31.20 26.00 -7.15
CA LEU A 620 31.07 25.85 -8.60
C LEU A 620 29.83 26.61 -9.09
N GLU A 621 29.97 27.37 -10.17
CA GLU A 621 28.90 28.23 -10.73
C GLU A 621 27.64 27.42 -11.10
N ASN A 622 27.79 26.15 -11.47
CA ASN A 622 26.69 25.32 -12.00
C ASN A 622 25.89 24.56 -10.93
N ILE A 623 26.22 24.68 -9.63
CA ILE A 623 25.56 23.86 -8.61
C ILE A 623 24.07 24.23 -8.44
N SER A 624 23.71 25.49 -8.67
CA SER A 624 22.31 25.93 -8.70
C SER A 624 21.55 25.30 -9.85
N ASP A 625 22.19 25.18 -11.02
CA ASP A 625 21.56 24.63 -12.21
C ASP A 625 21.26 23.13 -12.01
N TYR A 626 22.17 22.41 -11.35
CA TYR A 626 21.96 21.01 -10.97
C TYR A 626 20.77 20.80 -10.04
N LEU A 627 20.50 21.73 -9.12
CA LEU A 627 19.34 21.67 -8.23
C LEU A 627 18.01 22.00 -8.93
N THR A 628 18.05 22.64 -10.09
CA THR A 628 16.85 22.93 -10.91
C THR A 628 16.53 21.83 -11.92
N GLY A 629 17.42 20.86 -12.09
CA GLY A 629 17.25 19.72 -12.97
C GLY A 629 16.33 18.63 -12.42
N ASP A 630 16.21 17.54 -13.17
CA ASP A 630 15.48 16.35 -12.76
C ASP A 630 16.15 15.69 -11.53
N SER A 631 15.34 15.41 -10.50
CA SER A 631 15.79 14.87 -9.21
C SER A 631 16.47 13.51 -9.30
N ASP A 632 16.23 12.77 -10.38
CA ASP A 632 16.84 11.47 -10.61
C ASP A 632 18.23 11.54 -11.26
N THR A 633 18.65 12.73 -11.74
CA THR A 633 19.95 12.90 -12.38
C THR A 633 21.10 12.81 -11.38
N PRO A 634 22.26 12.23 -11.77
CA PRO A 634 23.44 12.20 -10.90
C PRO A 634 23.91 13.58 -10.43
N ALA A 635 23.79 14.58 -11.30
CA ALA A 635 24.17 15.96 -11.00
C ALA A 635 23.28 16.55 -9.91
N TYR A 636 21.96 16.32 -9.97
CA TYR A 636 21.03 16.71 -8.91
C TYR A 636 21.37 16.00 -7.60
N LYS A 637 21.55 14.67 -7.61
CA LYS A 637 21.86 13.88 -6.41
C LYS A 637 23.14 14.36 -5.72
N TYR A 638 24.17 14.67 -6.50
CA TYR A 638 25.40 15.28 -6.02
C TYR A 638 25.17 16.68 -5.41
N ALA A 639 24.41 17.54 -6.09
CA ALA A 639 24.12 18.89 -5.61
C ALA A 639 23.25 18.88 -4.33
N ASP A 640 22.22 18.04 -4.26
CA ASP A 640 21.37 17.83 -3.07
C ASP A 640 22.23 17.34 -1.89
N TYR A 641 23.10 16.37 -2.12
CA TYR A 641 23.96 15.86 -1.07
C TYR A 641 24.92 16.94 -0.53
N THR A 642 25.65 17.61 -1.42
CA THR A 642 26.69 18.58 -1.02
C THR A 642 26.08 19.79 -0.30
N THR A 643 24.95 20.29 -0.79
CA THR A 643 24.24 21.44 -0.19
C THR A 643 23.52 21.07 1.11
N GLY A 644 23.03 19.83 1.22
CA GLY A 644 22.33 19.33 2.39
C GLY A 644 23.23 18.87 3.54
N ASN A 645 24.46 18.40 3.27
CA ASN A 645 25.26 17.64 4.26
C ASN A 645 26.64 18.22 4.61
N TRP A 646 27.08 19.31 3.99
CA TRP A 646 28.41 19.91 4.28
C TRP A 646 28.61 20.23 5.76
N TRP A 647 27.58 20.77 6.42
CA TRP A 647 27.62 21.17 7.83
C TRP A 647 27.70 19.96 8.76
N PHE A 648 27.02 18.86 8.40
CA PHE A 648 27.08 17.60 9.12
C PHE A 648 28.51 17.07 9.13
N HIS A 649 29.17 17.04 7.97
CA HIS A 649 30.58 16.63 7.93
C HIS A 649 31.49 17.59 8.71
N LEU A 650 31.25 18.89 8.64
CA LEU A 650 32.04 19.88 9.38
C LEU A 650 31.95 19.70 10.91
N CYS A 651 30.80 19.26 11.46
CA CYS A 651 30.62 18.99 12.89
C CYS A 651 31.60 17.93 13.43
N TYR A 652 31.85 16.89 12.63
CA TYR A 652 32.64 15.72 13.01
C TYR A 652 34.06 15.77 12.45
N ALA A 653 34.38 16.80 11.65
CA ALA A 653 35.68 16.99 11.05
C ALA A 653 36.78 17.27 12.09
N GLU A 654 37.96 16.74 11.82
CA GLU A 654 39.19 17.19 12.48
C GLU A 654 39.50 18.63 12.05
N PHE A 655 39.90 19.46 13.01
CA PHE A 655 40.30 20.83 12.71
C PHE A 655 41.61 20.84 11.90
N SER A 656 41.62 21.60 10.81
CA SER A 656 42.84 21.95 10.08
C SER A 656 42.79 23.41 9.64
N GLU A 657 43.94 24.07 9.55
CA GLU A 657 44.00 25.46 9.07
C GLU A 657 43.49 25.58 7.62
N GLN A 658 43.66 24.54 6.79
CA GLN A 658 43.11 24.48 5.44
C GLN A 658 41.58 24.47 5.45
N LEU A 659 40.97 23.59 6.25
CA LEU A 659 39.51 23.49 6.35
C LEU A 659 38.92 24.78 6.93
N LYS A 660 39.58 25.38 7.92
CA LYS A 660 39.23 26.70 8.46
C LYS A 660 39.30 27.77 7.37
N HIS A 661 40.39 27.84 6.60
CA HIS A 661 40.51 28.82 5.51
C HIS A 661 39.41 28.65 4.45
N GLN A 662 39.17 27.41 4.01
CA GLN A 662 38.06 27.10 3.09
C GLN A 662 36.72 27.55 3.66
N PHE A 663 36.44 27.23 4.92
CA PHE A 663 35.22 27.66 5.59
C PHE A 663 35.13 29.18 5.72
N MET A 664 36.23 29.90 5.91
CA MET A 664 36.26 31.36 5.95
C MET A 664 35.93 31.98 4.58
N CYS A 665 36.39 31.37 3.49
CA CYS A 665 36.11 31.80 2.12
C CYS A 665 34.73 31.35 1.59
N PHE A 666 34.12 30.33 2.21
CA PHE A 666 32.88 29.69 1.75
C PHE A 666 31.66 30.65 1.74
N PRO A 667 30.94 30.93 0.65
CA PRO A 667 29.99 32.05 0.61
C PRO A 667 28.93 32.02 1.73
N ALA A 668 28.78 33.15 2.45
CA ALA A 668 27.86 33.23 3.58
C ALA A 668 26.40 32.92 3.19
N SER A 669 26.03 33.17 1.92
CA SER A 669 24.71 32.88 1.33
C SER A 669 24.27 31.42 1.48
N TYR A 670 25.19 30.46 1.52
CA TYR A 670 24.87 29.03 1.68
C TYR A 670 24.73 28.59 3.14
N ILE A 671 25.05 29.45 4.12
CA ILE A 671 24.82 29.14 5.54
C ILE A 671 23.34 29.37 5.85
N PRO A 672 22.58 28.38 6.39
CA PRO A 672 21.18 28.59 6.73
C PRO A 672 20.97 29.76 7.70
N VAL A 673 19.90 30.55 7.50
CA VAL A 673 19.62 31.78 8.28
C VAL A 673 19.51 31.52 9.79
N HIS A 674 18.99 30.35 10.19
CA HIS A 674 18.90 29.94 11.59
C HIS A 674 20.29 29.67 12.22
N MET A 675 21.28 29.27 11.42
CA MET A 675 22.67 29.14 11.88
C MET A 675 23.42 30.48 11.93
N ARG A 676 22.96 31.50 11.19
CA ARG A 676 23.56 32.86 11.20
C ARG A 676 23.13 33.72 12.38
N SER A 677 21.92 33.52 12.89
CA SER A 677 21.24 34.46 13.79
C SER A 677 21.36 34.14 15.29
N GLY A 678 21.92 32.98 15.67
CA GLY A 678 22.20 32.65 17.07
C GLY A 678 20.99 32.61 18.01
N SER A 679 19.74 32.60 17.49
CA SER A 679 18.55 32.58 18.35
C SER A 679 18.21 31.16 18.80
N HIS A 680 18.54 30.87 20.05
CA HIS A 680 18.10 29.66 20.75
C HIS A 680 16.57 29.60 20.85
N ARG A 681 15.91 28.85 19.98
CA ARG A 681 14.63 28.19 20.29
C ARG A 681 14.55 26.82 19.61
N GLY A 682 14.88 25.79 20.40
CA GLY A 682 14.11 24.54 20.42
C GLY A 682 14.42 23.41 19.43
N ALA A 683 15.34 23.55 18.48
CA ALA A 683 15.78 22.43 17.64
C ALA A 683 17.31 22.27 17.72
N GLU A 684 17.76 21.05 18.00
CA GLU A 684 19.15 20.57 17.95
C GLU A 684 20.12 21.10 19.03
N GLN A 685 20.11 20.44 20.20
CA GLN A 685 21.11 20.68 21.25
C GLN A 685 22.52 20.11 20.94
N ILE A 686 22.69 19.28 19.90
CA ILE A 686 24.00 18.69 19.54
C ILE A 686 24.69 19.44 18.39
N VAL A 687 23.94 20.10 17.51
CA VAL A 687 24.49 20.85 16.34
C VAL A 687 25.12 22.20 16.78
N ASN A 688 24.91 22.64 18.02
CA ASN A 688 24.95 24.05 18.40
C ASN A 688 26.18 24.57 19.17
N ALA A 689 27.26 23.79 19.37
CA ALA A 689 28.46 24.31 20.03
C ALA A 689 29.62 24.57 19.05
N ARG A 690 30.07 23.54 18.32
CA ARG A 690 31.24 23.64 17.43
C ARG A 690 30.96 24.43 16.16
N ILE A 691 29.83 24.18 15.47
CA ILE A 691 29.43 24.98 14.31
C ILE A 691 29.20 26.43 14.73
N VAL A 692 28.47 26.67 15.82
CA VAL A 692 28.24 28.02 16.34
C VAL A 692 29.55 28.69 16.71
N GLN A 693 30.53 27.97 17.27
CA GLN A 693 31.85 28.50 17.56
C GLN A 693 32.63 28.81 16.28
N CYS A 694 32.62 27.93 15.27
CA CYS A 694 33.22 28.19 13.95
C CYS A 694 32.56 29.37 13.23
N ILE A 695 31.23 29.48 13.28
CA ILE A 695 30.45 30.59 12.70
C ILE A 695 30.71 31.89 13.49
N LYS A 696 30.74 31.85 14.83
CA LYS A 696 31.08 33.01 15.68
C LYS A 696 32.49 33.52 15.38
N VAL A 697 33.46 32.61 15.25
CA VAL A 697 34.83 32.94 14.84
C VAL A 697 34.81 33.59 13.47
N ARG A 698 34.07 33.02 12.50
CA ARG A 698 33.94 33.60 11.16
C ARG A 698 33.32 35.01 11.15
N VAL A 699 32.25 35.22 11.90
CA VAL A 699 31.61 36.52 12.07
C VAL A 699 32.58 37.52 12.74
N GLN A 700 33.34 37.09 13.75
CA GLN A 700 34.36 37.92 14.41
C GLN A 700 35.51 38.33 13.47
N PHE A 701 35.97 37.44 12.58
CA PHE A 701 37.06 37.71 11.64
C PHE A 701 36.62 38.49 10.39
N CYS A 702 35.36 38.38 9.97
CA CYS A 702 34.80 39.22 8.89
C CYS A 702 34.58 40.68 9.30
N HIS A 703 34.75 41.03 10.59
CA HIS A 703 34.67 42.39 11.11
C HIS A 703 36.05 43.05 11.27
N HIS A 704 36.75 43.30 10.16
CA HIS A 704 37.76 44.35 10.02
C HIS A 704 37.37 45.13 8.75
N SER A 705 36.40 46.06 8.77
CA SER A 705 36.51 47.46 9.24
C SER A 705 35.20 48.19 8.84
N PRO A 706 34.80 49.35 9.40
CA PRO A 706 34.77 49.81 10.80
C PRO A 706 33.34 50.30 11.23
N LEU A 707 33.19 50.66 12.50
CA LEU A 707 32.09 51.43 13.16
C LEU A 707 30.98 50.64 13.87
N VAL A 708 31.12 50.60 15.21
CA VAL A 708 30.06 50.71 16.26
C VAL A 708 28.96 49.65 16.17
N TYR A 709 28.88 48.66 17.06
CA TYR A 709 28.31 48.85 18.39
C TYR A 709 28.84 47.80 19.38
N LEU A 710 29.53 48.30 20.39
CA LEU A 710 29.84 47.65 21.65
C LEU A 710 29.04 48.43 22.70
N HIS A 711 27.80 48.05 22.94
CA HIS A 711 27.10 48.51 24.14
C HIS A 711 26.10 47.46 24.64
N PHE A 712 26.40 46.95 25.83
CA PHE A 712 25.50 46.26 26.76
C PHE A 712 25.08 44.81 26.48
N PHE A 713 26.03 43.89 26.65
CA PHE A 713 25.77 42.66 27.41
C PHE A 713 26.39 42.80 28.80
N TYR A 714 25.69 43.54 29.67
CA TYR A 714 25.86 43.54 31.13
C TYR A 714 24.48 43.78 31.76
N LYS A 715 23.64 42.74 31.75
CA LYS A 715 22.68 42.35 32.78
C LYS A 715 21.98 41.06 32.40
#